data_AF-A0A2W4P1N1-F1
#
_entry.id   AF-A0A2W4P1N1-F1
#
_cell.length_a   1.000
_cell.length_b   1.000
_cell.length_c   1.000
_cell.angle_alpha   90.00
_cell.angle_beta   90.00
_cell.angle_gamma   90.00
#
_symmetry.space_group_name_H-M   'P 1'
#
loop_
_entity.id
_entity.type
_entity.pdbx_description
1 polymer ?
#
loop_
_entity_poly.entity_id
_entity_poly.type
_entity_poly.pdbx_seq_one_letter_code
_entity_poly.pdbx_strand_id
1 'polypeptide(L)'
;MSWGLAENLPTSFEGAAIFLDPLDIPAELARAEARSLLPVTIPAPGPAFRGRLALLLEEAVEEALARRGACPPGIGAAASLDAALSDQLYRSRLLELRGITIALPSLEGIATLGGMLDAEDGAVLRFWVDAARSRPIRLLIDVANQKLKVYGPPEPFASLLREPEPPTETPAPPPAVAPEVAESTGAMELSEPTPAVIEHDGALAFGLPLPDGDDEDEETVALRTASSARVEASDARSAKVDASDAASVSIEASDASVETSNASVGASEVPSASAEANDASLQAPDETYASVEAGIETRDDEARGENRASVGASDASIEARDETHASVEASDDDVPTPLLSLPVTEAPRTTTAPAVVRGLDEEAFGVSDDEETRPLIRAQSLPLCNGEDAASSPLEAAVECPSEHDHTDAEAAEAPPSEDSLAKLPQSAPDVTPDAPAVRLEAKPEPAQDAPQRPATPEPKPRLEIPPLFPEAAATWTTWMRELEGTRGPKPLAVIERTFVTSYVPLAHAVAEGIAEGRAAEVLGGWSKSFAQSYREAFEALRVRGKRPTMVLDAPDLAQRIARLHGARSVQLVLVDAMRFDLGLRIEQRVRALVNHGAVLAERLLLWSALPSTTAVQIDLIGRGPAGLAESSGDREVDTFVARGRAASTPRRIKTGPRDLLKLDVIEARLSEPGPSVTERLDALADEAGSALADPLGKKAPRTLLFAFGDHGFVLDPHDGGTAAARQGGSSPEEVLVPAFAWLAGGVH
;
A
#
# COMPACT_ATOMS: atom_id res chain seq x y z
N MET A 1 32.72 -2.59 61.80
CA MET A 1 32.65 -2.05 60.43
C MET A 1 31.23 -1.55 60.24
N SER A 2 31.10 -0.22 60.18
CA SER A 2 29.85 0.52 60.22
C SER A 2 29.12 0.40 58.87
N TRP A 3 27.88 -0.09 58.91
CA TRP A 3 26.90 0.14 57.85
C TRP A 3 26.42 1.57 57.99
N GLY A 4 27.14 2.50 57.36
CA GLY A 4 26.77 3.89 57.28
C GLY A 4 25.51 4.04 56.43
N LEU A 5 24.47 4.55 57.09
CA LEU A 5 23.23 5.06 56.51
C LEU A 5 23.52 5.93 55.29
N ALA A 6 23.26 5.40 54.09
CA ALA A 6 22.99 6.20 52.91
C ALA A 6 21.51 6.63 52.98
N GLU A 7 21.19 7.45 53.97
CA GLU A 7 19.92 8.17 54.04
C GLU A 7 19.97 9.33 53.04
N ASN A 8 18.92 9.42 52.21
CA ASN A 8 18.59 10.52 51.29
C ASN A 8 19.26 10.50 49.90
N LEU A 9 19.20 9.37 49.18
CA LEU A 9 18.98 9.45 47.73
C LEU A 9 17.49 9.75 47.51
N PRO A 10 17.09 10.74 46.69
CA PRO A 10 15.69 11.01 46.43
C PRO A 10 15.02 9.75 45.88
N THR A 11 14.14 9.17 46.69
CA THR A 11 13.38 7.94 46.43
C THR A 11 12.19 8.17 45.49
N SER A 12 12.01 9.39 44.98
CA SER A 12 11.00 9.67 43.97
C SER A 12 11.48 9.13 42.62
N PHE A 13 11.01 7.93 42.31
CA PHE A 13 11.00 7.43 40.94
C PHE A 13 10.18 8.39 40.09
N GLU A 14 10.85 9.32 39.39
CA GLU A 14 10.19 10.13 38.37
C GLU A 14 10.05 9.27 37.12
N GLY A 15 8.98 8.48 37.10
CA GLY A 15 8.44 8.04 35.83
C GLY A 15 8.11 9.28 35.01
N ALA A 16 8.54 9.28 33.75
CA ALA A 16 8.53 10.46 32.90
C ALA A 16 8.43 10.06 31.43
N ALA A 17 7.73 10.86 30.65
CA ALA A 17 7.75 10.81 29.19
C ALA A 17 8.51 12.03 28.67
N ILE A 18 9.58 11.81 27.92
CA ILE A 18 10.45 12.89 27.41
C ILE A 18 10.70 12.71 25.91
N PHE A 19 10.72 13.83 25.18
CA PHE A 19 11.15 13.85 23.79
C PHE A 19 12.67 13.97 23.70
N LEU A 20 13.29 13.18 22.83
CA LEU A 20 14.73 13.14 22.62
C LEU A 20 15.06 13.03 21.13
N ASP A 21 16.23 13.55 20.75
CA ASP A 21 16.79 13.28 19.43
C ASP A 21 17.13 11.78 19.31
N PRO A 22 16.88 11.13 18.15
CA PRO A 22 17.22 9.73 17.93
C PRO A 22 18.66 9.35 18.32
N LEU A 23 19.59 10.29 18.19
CA LEU A 23 21.01 10.08 18.53
C LEU A 23 21.27 10.02 20.03
N ASP A 24 20.41 10.64 20.85
CA ASP A 24 20.55 10.69 22.32
C ASP A 24 19.88 9.50 23.01
N ILE A 25 18.93 8.83 22.34
CA ILE A 25 18.18 7.69 22.90
C ILE A 25 19.10 6.56 23.41
N PRO A 26 20.13 6.10 22.67
CA PRO A 26 21.03 5.04 23.16
C PRO A 26 21.77 5.43 24.45
N ALA A 27 22.18 6.69 24.57
CA ALA A 27 22.88 7.18 25.76
C ALA A 27 21.96 7.28 26.98
N GLU A 28 20.67 7.60 26.78
CA GLU A 28 19.67 7.56 27.86
C GLU A 28 19.27 6.14 28.26
N LEU A 29 19.18 5.20 27.31
CA LEU A 29 18.93 3.79 27.63
C LEU A 29 20.07 3.21 28.48
N ALA A 30 21.33 3.49 28.14
CA ALA A 30 22.48 3.08 28.95
C ALA A 30 22.47 3.68 30.36
N ARG A 31 22.07 4.96 30.48
CA ARG A 31 21.89 5.62 31.78
C ARG A 31 20.74 5.05 32.59
N ALA A 32 19.66 4.65 31.94
CA ALA A 32 18.52 3.98 32.58
C ALA A 32 18.92 2.60 33.11
N GLU A 33 19.66 1.83 32.33
CA GLU A 33 20.19 0.53 32.74
C GLU A 33 21.14 0.65 33.95
N ALA A 34 22.04 1.64 33.96
CA ALA A 34 22.90 1.92 35.11
C ALA A 34 22.12 2.29 36.40
N ARG A 35 20.86 2.70 36.26
CA ARG A 35 19.92 2.95 37.37
C ARG A 35 19.01 1.75 37.68
N SER A 36 19.35 0.58 37.15
CA SER A 36 18.61 -0.67 37.30
C SER A 36 17.19 -0.62 36.71
N LEU A 37 16.97 0.11 35.61
CA LEU A 37 15.74 0.03 34.82
C LEU A 37 15.95 -0.94 33.66
N LEU A 38 14.92 -1.69 33.26
CA LEU A 38 14.94 -2.54 32.06
C LEU A 38 14.96 -1.67 30.80
N PRO A 39 16.04 -1.64 29.99
CA PRO A 39 16.02 -0.93 28.72
C PRO A 39 15.24 -1.74 27.68
N VAL A 40 14.26 -1.11 27.03
CA VAL A 40 13.43 -1.70 25.98
C VAL A 40 13.49 -0.80 24.75
N THR A 41 13.89 -1.36 23.62
CA THR A 41 13.93 -0.65 22.33
C THR A 41 12.84 -1.19 21.44
N ILE A 42 11.94 -0.31 20.98
CA ILE A 42 10.88 -0.67 20.05
C ILE A 42 11.38 -0.50 18.61
N PRO A 43 11.22 -1.49 17.72
CA PRO A 43 11.55 -1.31 16.31
C PRO A 43 10.61 -0.30 15.66
N ALA A 44 11.10 0.47 14.67
CA ALA A 44 10.28 1.46 13.96
C ALA A 44 9.08 0.78 13.27
N PRO A 45 7.83 1.10 13.65
CA PRO A 45 6.67 0.38 13.14
C PRO A 45 6.37 0.79 11.69
N GLY A 46 6.11 -0.20 10.84
CA GLY A 46 5.63 0.01 9.47
C GLY A 46 4.09 0.04 9.37
N PRO A 47 3.52 0.34 8.19
CA PRO A 47 2.07 0.51 8.01
C PRO A 47 1.22 -0.69 8.43
N ALA A 48 1.78 -1.91 8.37
CA ALA A 48 1.11 -3.14 8.79
C ALA A 48 0.80 -3.20 10.30
N PHE A 49 1.43 -2.33 11.10
CA PHE A 49 1.24 -2.23 12.55
C PHE A 49 0.27 -1.11 12.96
N ARG A 50 -0.41 -0.45 12.01
CA ARG A 50 -1.46 0.53 12.34
C ARG A 50 -2.57 -0.14 13.16
N GLY A 51 -2.97 0.51 14.25
CA GLY A 51 -3.93 0.01 15.22
C GLY A 51 -3.42 -1.16 16.06
N ARG A 52 -2.09 -1.43 16.03
CA ARG A 52 -1.44 -2.58 16.69
C ARG A 52 -0.25 -2.19 17.53
N LEU A 53 -0.11 -0.92 17.90
CA LEU A 53 1.01 -0.44 18.71
C LEU A 53 1.09 -1.15 20.09
N ALA A 54 -0.06 -1.52 20.67
CA ALA A 54 -0.12 -2.29 21.92
C ALA A 54 0.70 -3.59 21.84
N LEU A 55 0.44 -4.40 20.82
CA LEU A 55 1.09 -5.69 20.62
C LEU A 55 2.60 -5.52 20.44
N LEU A 56 3.01 -4.51 19.68
CA LEU A 56 4.43 -4.23 19.44
C LEU A 56 5.17 -3.84 20.73
N LEU A 57 4.53 -3.04 21.59
CA LEU A 57 5.09 -2.65 22.88
C LEU A 57 5.17 -3.83 23.84
N GLU A 58 4.10 -4.61 23.94
CA GLU A 58 4.06 -5.80 24.78
C GLU A 58 5.12 -6.82 24.36
N GLU A 59 5.19 -7.17 23.07
CA GLU A 59 6.17 -8.12 22.54
C GLU A 59 7.61 -7.69 22.84
N ALA A 60 7.94 -6.41 22.65
CA ALA A 60 9.28 -5.90 22.91
C ALA A 60 9.64 -5.90 24.41
N VAL A 61 8.68 -5.60 25.29
CA VAL A 61 8.90 -5.67 26.75
C VAL A 61 9.09 -7.13 27.19
N GLU A 62 8.26 -8.06 26.68
CA GLU A 62 8.39 -9.48 26.96
C GLU A 62 9.73 -10.05 26.47
N GLU A 63 10.17 -9.68 25.27
CA GLU A 63 11.46 -10.09 24.74
C GLU A 63 12.63 -9.56 25.59
N ALA A 64 12.54 -8.32 26.07
CA ALA A 64 13.54 -7.73 26.96
C ALA A 64 13.59 -8.44 28.33
N LEU A 65 12.43 -8.74 28.92
CA LEU A 65 12.32 -9.51 30.16
C LEU A 65 12.86 -10.94 29.99
N ALA A 66 12.48 -11.63 28.92
CA ALA A 66 12.92 -12.98 28.62
C ALA A 66 14.45 -13.06 28.44
N ARG A 67 15.06 -12.08 27.75
CA ARG A 67 16.53 -11.98 27.62
C ARG A 67 17.25 -11.81 28.95
N ARG A 68 16.57 -11.30 29.98
CA ARG A 68 17.09 -11.18 31.35
C ARG A 68 16.77 -12.39 32.23
N GLY A 69 16.13 -13.42 31.68
CA GLY A 69 15.77 -14.64 32.41
C GLY A 69 14.52 -14.48 33.28
N ALA A 70 13.63 -13.51 32.99
CA ALA A 70 12.33 -13.45 33.65
C ALA A 70 11.52 -14.71 33.36
N CYS A 71 10.66 -15.10 34.31
CA CYS A 71 9.66 -16.13 34.05
C CYS A 71 8.70 -15.70 32.91
N PRO A 72 8.08 -16.67 32.21
CA PRO A 72 7.00 -16.39 31.25
C PRO A 72 5.87 -15.56 31.88
N PRO A 73 5.08 -14.82 31.07
CA PRO A 73 3.98 -14.01 31.58
C PRO A 73 2.98 -14.87 32.36
N GLY A 74 2.62 -14.43 33.57
CA GLY A 74 1.65 -15.12 34.44
C GLY A 74 0.20 -14.85 34.04
N ILE A 75 0.00 -13.85 33.19
CA ILE A 75 -1.31 -13.40 32.69
C ILE A 75 -1.39 -13.75 31.19
N GLY A 76 -2.53 -14.28 30.75
CA GLY A 76 -2.73 -14.66 29.36
C GLY A 76 -2.73 -13.46 28.39
N ALA A 77 -2.43 -13.71 27.12
CA ALA A 77 -2.34 -12.71 26.05
C ALA A 77 -3.62 -11.90 25.75
N ALA A 78 -4.74 -12.24 26.38
CA ALA A 78 -6.02 -11.53 26.25
C ALA A 78 -6.29 -10.51 27.38
N ALA A 79 -5.31 -10.27 28.24
CA ALA A 79 -5.47 -9.34 29.35
C ALA A 79 -5.44 -7.87 28.91
N SER A 80 -6.05 -7.01 29.74
CA SER A 80 -5.93 -5.56 29.57
C SER A 80 -4.48 -5.10 29.71
N LEU A 81 -4.10 -4.05 28.97
CA LEU A 81 -2.80 -3.37 29.06
C LEU A 81 -2.35 -3.12 30.51
N ASP A 82 -3.28 -2.77 31.40
CA ASP A 82 -2.99 -2.49 32.80
C ASP A 82 -2.48 -3.69 33.59
N ALA A 83 -3.14 -4.84 33.38
CA ALA A 83 -2.79 -6.11 33.99
C ALA A 83 -1.46 -6.64 33.43
N ALA A 84 -1.28 -6.59 32.10
CA ALA A 84 -0.04 -6.97 31.44
C ALA A 84 1.15 -6.15 31.98
N LEU A 85 1.01 -4.82 32.05
CA LEU A 85 2.04 -3.94 32.59
C LEU A 85 2.33 -4.21 34.07
N SER A 86 1.31 -4.51 34.87
CA SER A 86 1.49 -4.83 36.30
C SER A 86 2.29 -6.13 36.49
N ASP A 87 2.01 -7.15 35.68
CA ASP A 87 2.77 -8.41 35.64
C ASP A 87 4.22 -8.19 35.18
N GLN A 88 4.43 -7.41 34.12
CA GLN A 88 5.76 -7.05 33.62
C GLN A 88 6.58 -6.31 34.69
N LEU A 89 5.98 -5.34 35.39
CA LEU A 89 6.64 -4.63 36.48
C LEU A 89 6.96 -5.57 37.66
N TYR A 90 6.04 -6.47 38.02
CA TYR A 90 6.29 -7.48 39.05
C TYR A 90 7.47 -8.37 38.68
N ARG A 91 7.50 -8.92 37.46
CA ARG A 91 8.61 -9.76 36.97
C ARG A 91 9.92 -8.98 36.85
N SER A 92 9.89 -7.71 36.47
CA SER A 92 11.09 -6.86 36.48
C SER A 92 11.69 -6.73 37.89
N ARG A 93 10.85 -6.62 38.93
CA ARG A 93 11.32 -6.56 40.33
C ARG A 93 11.92 -7.88 40.82
N LEU A 94 11.42 -9.02 40.35
CA LEU A 94 12.02 -10.33 40.64
C LEU A 94 13.44 -10.46 40.06
N LEU A 95 13.73 -9.70 39.00
CA LEU A 95 15.07 -9.55 38.43
C LEU A 95 15.89 -8.42 39.09
N GLU A 96 15.45 -7.92 40.25
CA GLU A 96 16.06 -6.80 40.98
C GLU A 96 16.10 -5.48 40.19
N LEU A 97 15.29 -5.36 39.14
CA LEU A 97 15.10 -4.12 38.39
C LEU A 97 14.07 -3.25 39.10
N ARG A 98 14.30 -1.94 39.04
CA ARG A 98 13.47 -0.93 39.69
C ARG A 98 12.27 -0.50 38.84
N GLY A 99 12.29 -0.78 37.54
CA GLY A 99 11.28 -0.33 36.58
C GLY A 99 11.67 -0.62 35.14
N ILE A 100 10.95 0.01 34.19
CA ILE A 100 11.10 -0.21 32.75
C ILE A 100 11.35 1.13 32.04
N THR A 101 12.28 1.18 31.09
CA THR A 101 12.50 2.33 30.21
C THR A 101 12.28 1.91 28.77
N ILE A 102 11.34 2.56 28.08
CA ILE A 102 10.94 2.23 26.71
C ILE A 102 11.38 3.36 25.78
N ALA A 103 12.13 3.01 24.74
CA ALA A 103 12.46 3.90 23.64
C ALA A 103 11.48 3.72 22.48
N LEU A 104 10.67 4.75 22.24
CA LEU A 104 9.73 4.85 21.13
C LEU A 104 10.42 5.55 19.94
N PRO A 105 10.62 4.85 18.81
CA PRO A 105 11.14 5.46 17.58
C PRO A 105 10.06 6.38 16.94
N SER A 106 10.38 6.97 15.78
CA SER A 106 9.37 7.61 14.94
C SER A 106 8.19 6.66 14.63
N LEU A 107 6.98 7.14 14.90
CA LEU A 107 5.70 6.46 14.67
C LEU A 107 5.04 6.89 13.35
N GLU A 108 5.73 7.68 12.52
CA GLU A 108 5.20 8.15 11.23
C GLU A 108 4.80 6.98 10.31
N GLY A 109 5.45 5.81 10.43
CA GLY A 109 5.15 4.64 9.62
C GLY A 109 3.78 4.03 9.85
N ILE A 110 3.15 4.27 11.01
CA ILE A 110 1.78 3.82 11.33
C ILE A 110 0.75 4.95 11.27
N ALA A 111 1.21 6.20 11.20
CA ALA A 111 0.34 7.35 11.02
C ALA A 111 -0.37 7.31 9.65
N THR A 112 -1.49 8.00 9.57
CA THR A 112 -2.14 8.35 8.30
C THR A 112 -1.29 9.37 7.54
N LEU A 113 -1.57 9.57 6.24
CA LEU A 113 -0.91 10.60 5.43
C LEU A 113 -1.05 12.02 6.02
N GLY A 114 -2.06 12.26 6.86
CA GLY A 114 -2.25 13.53 7.58
C GLY A 114 -1.46 13.64 8.89
N GLY A 115 -0.55 12.70 9.18
CA GLY A 115 0.22 12.64 10.43
C GLY A 115 -0.62 12.27 11.66
N MET A 116 -1.80 11.67 11.48
CA MET A 116 -2.69 11.27 12.57
C MET A 116 -2.54 9.79 12.88
N LEU A 117 -2.29 9.44 14.14
CA LEU A 117 -2.32 8.06 14.62
C LEU A 117 -3.75 7.54 14.71
N ASP A 118 -3.90 6.23 14.57
CA ASP A 118 -5.18 5.55 14.71
C ASP A 118 -5.74 5.68 16.15
N ALA A 119 -7.05 5.49 16.33
CA ALA A 119 -7.69 5.68 17.64
C ALA A 119 -7.13 4.71 18.70
N GLU A 120 -6.90 3.46 18.29
CA GLU A 120 -6.32 2.38 19.08
C GLU A 120 -4.88 2.71 19.48
N ASP A 121 -4.03 3.09 18.52
CA ASP A 121 -2.63 3.46 18.78
C ASP A 121 -2.54 4.69 19.70
N GLY A 122 -3.45 5.66 19.50
CA GLY A 122 -3.53 6.84 20.34
C GLY A 122 -3.98 6.54 21.78
N ALA A 123 -4.91 5.61 21.97
CA ALA A 123 -5.32 5.14 23.28
C ALA A 123 -4.15 4.45 24.02
N VAL A 124 -3.36 3.65 23.31
CA VAL A 124 -2.15 2.99 23.85
C VAL A 124 -1.12 4.02 24.31
N LEU A 125 -0.81 5.03 23.48
CA LEU A 125 0.12 6.09 23.87
C LEU A 125 -0.35 6.86 25.10
N ARG A 126 -1.64 7.21 25.16
CA ARG A 126 -2.22 7.88 26.34
C ARG A 126 -2.06 7.02 27.59
N PHE A 127 -2.39 5.72 27.50
CA PHE A 127 -2.21 4.78 28.61
C PHE A 127 -0.75 4.75 29.09
N TRP A 128 0.22 4.61 28.20
CA TRP A 128 1.64 4.54 28.60
C TRP A 128 2.16 5.86 29.18
N VAL A 129 1.73 7.01 28.64
CA VAL A 129 2.08 8.33 29.20
C VAL A 129 1.51 8.51 30.61
N ASP A 130 0.26 8.09 30.84
CA ASP A 130 -0.36 8.16 32.16
C ASP A 130 0.24 7.13 33.14
N ALA A 131 0.58 5.93 32.65
CA ALA A 131 1.29 4.93 33.43
C ALA A 131 2.68 5.43 33.86
N ALA A 132 3.41 6.12 32.98
CA ALA A 132 4.69 6.74 33.32
C ALA A 132 4.57 7.78 34.45
N ARG A 133 3.41 8.42 34.65
CA ARG A 133 3.23 9.38 35.75
C ARG A 133 3.05 8.73 37.12
N SER A 134 2.63 7.47 37.16
CA SER A 134 2.18 6.80 38.39
C SER A 134 2.95 5.52 38.72
N ARG A 135 3.78 5.04 37.79
CA ARG A 135 4.51 3.77 37.87
C ARG A 135 5.98 3.99 37.51
N PRO A 136 6.89 3.08 37.88
CA PRO A 136 8.32 3.21 37.57
C PRO A 136 8.59 2.90 36.08
N ILE A 137 8.03 3.72 35.20
CA ILE A 137 8.14 3.61 33.75
C ILE A 137 8.67 4.92 33.21
N ARG A 138 9.64 4.84 32.30
CA ARG A 138 10.17 5.99 31.59
C ARG A 138 9.97 5.80 30.09
N LEU A 139 9.40 6.79 29.41
CA LEU A 139 9.24 6.80 27.96
C LEU A 139 10.22 7.78 27.34
N LEU A 140 11.06 7.30 26.44
CA LEU A 140 11.98 8.08 25.61
C LEU A 140 11.36 8.15 24.22
N ILE A 141 10.84 9.31 23.83
CA ILE A 141 10.05 9.48 22.61
C ILE A 141 10.89 10.22 21.58
N ASP A 142 11.02 9.68 20.38
CA ASP A 142 11.65 10.39 19.25
C ASP A 142 11.00 11.77 19.02
N VAL A 143 11.82 12.81 18.90
CA VAL A 143 11.40 14.20 18.62
C VAL A 143 10.55 14.31 17.34
N ALA A 144 10.72 13.43 16.36
CA ALA A 144 9.88 13.38 15.15
C ALA A 144 8.39 13.23 15.49
N ASN A 145 8.07 12.55 16.58
CA ASN A 145 6.70 12.30 17.01
C ASN A 145 5.97 13.56 17.54
N GLN A 146 6.68 14.67 17.79
CA GLN A 146 6.05 15.93 18.24
C GLN A 146 5.03 16.47 17.24
N LYS A 147 5.17 16.14 15.95
CA LYS A 147 4.27 16.61 14.88
C LYS A 147 3.03 15.73 14.71
N LEU A 148 3.02 14.54 15.32
CA LEU A 148 1.93 13.58 15.15
C LEU A 148 0.70 14.01 15.94
N LYS A 149 -0.47 13.78 15.36
CA LYS A 149 -1.77 14.01 15.99
C LYS A 149 -2.28 12.71 16.59
N VAL A 150 -2.86 12.79 17.78
CA VAL A 150 -3.38 11.63 18.52
C VAL A 150 -4.83 11.89 18.90
N TYR A 151 -5.68 10.86 18.82
CA TYR A 151 -7.04 10.95 19.33
C TYR A 151 -7.03 11.10 20.86
N GLY A 152 -7.77 12.11 21.34
CA GLY A 152 -8.03 12.29 22.77
C GLY A 152 -8.84 11.13 23.36
N PRO A 153 -9.08 11.15 24.69
CA PRO A 153 -10.02 10.22 25.30
C PRO A 153 -11.41 10.35 24.66
N PRO A 154 -12.14 9.23 24.50
CA PRO A 154 -13.49 9.29 23.97
C PRO A 154 -14.35 10.11 24.93
N GLU A 155 -14.88 11.22 24.44
CA GLU A 155 -15.81 12.04 25.19
C GLU A 155 -17.25 11.69 24.81
N PRO A 156 -18.19 11.68 25.76
CA PRO A 156 -19.61 11.52 25.43
C PRO A 156 -20.03 12.61 24.45
N PHE A 157 -20.76 12.26 23.38
CA PHE A 157 -21.19 13.24 22.38
C PHE A 157 -21.91 14.48 22.97
N ALA A 158 -22.59 14.32 24.10
CA ALA A 158 -23.23 15.42 24.83
C ALA A 158 -22.24 16.46 25.39
N SER A 159 -20.97 16.11 25.65
CA SER A 159 -19.94 17.08 26.05
C SER A 159 -19.58 18.02 24.90
N LEU A 160 -19.57 17.50 23.66
CA LEU A 160 -19.28 18.29 22.47
C LEU A 160 -20.38 19.33 22.17
N LEU A 161 -21.60 19.08 22.66
CA LEU A 161 -22.74 20.01 22.56
C LEU A 161 -22.78 21.02 23.70
N ARG A 162 -22.02 20.83 24.78
CA ARG A 162 -21.86 21.87 25.79
C ARG A 162 -20.94 22.93 25.21
N GLU A 163 -21.39 24.18 25.23
CA GLU A 163 -20.49 25.30 25.00
C GLU A 163 -19.29 25.13 25.96
N PRO A 164 -18.05 25.24 25.45
CA PRO A 164 -16.87 25.10 26.29
C PRO A 164 -17.02 26.12 27.41
N GLU A 165 -17.24 25.63 28.63
CA GLU A 165 -17.32 26.47 29.80
C GLU A 165 -16.01 27.27 29.81
N PRO A 166 -16.08 28.62 29.75
CA PRO A 166 -14.87 29.43 29.66
C PRO A 166 -13.94 28.98 30.78
N PRO A 167 -12.65 28.74 30.50
CA PRO A 167 -11.74 28.10 31.44
C PRO A 167 -11.88 28.83 32.76
N THR A 168 -12.51 28.17 33.73
CA THR A 168 -12.80 28.76 35.03
C THR A 168 -11.44 29.15 35.57
N GLU A 169 -11.16 30.47 35.60
CA GLU A 169 -9.89 30.98 36.11
C GLU A 169 -9.66 30.28 37.43
N THR A 170 -8.67 29.38 37.46
CA THR A 170 -8.30 28.66 38.66
C THR A 170 -8.11 29.74 39.72
N PRO A 171 -8.97 29.84 40.74
CA PRO A 171 -8.91 30.95 41.68
C PRO A 171 -7.50 30.94 42.24
N ALA A 172 -6.83 32.09 42.14
CA ALA A 172 -5.43 32.23 42.53
C ALA A 172 -5.22 31.50 43.86
N PRO A 173 -4.21 30.62 43.97
CA PRO A 173 -3.99 29.85 45.18
C PRO A 173 -4.01 30.84 46.35
N PRO A 174 -4.82 30.61 47.40
CA PRO A 174 -4.95 31.56 48.49
C PRO A 174 -3.53 31.89 49.00
N PRO A 175 -3.24 33.18 49.26
CA PRO A 175 -1.91 33.61 49.67
C PRO A 175 -1.47 32.73 50.84
N ALA A 176 -0.27 32.15 50.71
CA ALA A 176 0.31 31.25 51.70
C ALA A 176 0.24 31.90 53.08
N VAL A 177 -0.74 31.49 53.89
CA VAL A 177 -0.82 31.89 55.28
C VAL A 177 0.35 31.19 55.95
N ALA A 178 1.34 31.99 56.36
CA ALA A 178 2.50 31.52 57.10
C ALA A 178 2.01 30.67 58.29
N PRO A 179 2.63 29.50 58.56
CA PRO A 179 2.24 28.69 59.69
C PRO A 179 2.50 29.47 60.97
N GLU A 180 1.43 29.99 61.58
CA GLU A 180 1.49 30.53 62.92
C GLU A 180 1.75 29.36 63.86
N VAL A 181 2.87 29.46 64.56
CA VAL A 181 3.39 28.48 65.50
C VAL A 181 2.38 28.28 66.62
N ALA A 182 1.54 27.25 66.49
CA ALA A 182 0.74 26.75 67.60
C ALA A 182 1.64 25.84 68.46
N GLU A 183 2.19 26.45 69.52
CA GLU A 183 2.63 25.72 70.70
C GLU A 183 1.47 24.85 71.21
N SER A 184 1.58 23.54 71.03
CA SER A 184 0.77 22.56 71.75
C SER A 184 1.65 21.39 72.18
N THR A 185 2.64 21.71 73.00
CA THR A 185 3.28 20.76 73.89
C THR A 185 2.34 20.53 75.07
N GLY A 186 1.62 19.41 75.08
CA GLY A 186 1.00 18.90 76.30
C GLY A 186 -0.48 18.56 76.19
N ALA A 187 -0.81 17.47 75.51
CA ALA A 187 -1.88 16.59 75.95
C ALA A 187 -1.77 15.24 75.23
N MET A 188 -1.94 14.17 76.00
CA MET A 188 -2.21 12.79 75.59
C MET A 188 -0.99 11.87 75.39
N GLU A 189 -0.33 11.60 76.53
CA GLU A 189 -0.03 10.21 76.89
C GLU A 189 -1.34 9.40 77.02
N LEU A 190 -1.24 8.08 76.78
CA LEU A 190 -2.22 7.00 76.96
C LEU A 190 -3.03 6.60 75.72
N SER A 191 -2.50 5.63 74.98
CA SER A 191 -3.27 4.51 74.43
C SER A 191 -2.42 3.24 74.45
N GLU A 192 -3.09 2.15 74.78
CA GLU A 192 -2.62 0.86 75.27
C GLU A 192 -1.88 -0.01 74.22
N PRO A 193 -1.07 -0.99 74.66
CA PRO A 193 -0.40 -1.93 73.74
C PRO A 193 -1.38 -2.94 73.12
N THR A 194 -1.18 -3.23 71.84
CA THR A 194 -1.88 -4.27 71.06
C THR A 194 -1.75 -5.66 71.70
N PRO A 195 -2.82 -6.49 71.72
CA PRO A 195 -2.76 -7.84 72.26
C PRO A 195 -1.91 -8.77 71.39
N ALA A 196 -1.18 -9.66 72.06
CA ALA A 196 -0.30 -10.65 71.47
C ALA A 196 -1.06 -11.66 70.60
N VAL A 197 -0.53 -11.90 69.39
CA VAL A 197 -0.91 -13.03 68.53
C VAL A 197 -0.29 -14.29 69.12
N ILE A 198 -1.15 -15.21 69.59
CA ILE A 198 -0.75 -16.57 69.97
C ILE A 198 -0.88 -17.43 68.71
N GLU A 199 0.24 -17.95 68.22
CA GLU A 199 0.29 -19.00 67.21
C GLU A 199 -0.25 -20.30 67.81
N HIS A 200 -1.29 -20.86 67.19
CA HIS A 200 -1.70 -22.24 67.42
C HIS A 200 -1.36 -23.07 66.18
N ASP A 201 -0.41 -23.98 66.37
CA ASP A 201 -0.10 -25.11 65.51
C ASP A 201 -1.34 -25.93 65.15
N GLY A 202 -1.44 -26.32 63.87
CA GLY A 202 -2.03 -27.60 63.48
C GLY A 202 -3.36 -27.57 62.73
N ALA A 203 -3.27 -27.96 61.45
CA ALA A 203 -4.28 -28.65 60.65
C ALA A 203 -5.62 -27.95 60.37
N LEU A 204 -5.72 -27.34 59.18
CA LEU A 204 -7.00 -26.98 58.56
C LEU A 204 -7.32 -27.94 57.41
N ALA A 205 -8.24 -28.87 57.69
CA ALA A 205 -9.06 -29.55 56.71
C ALA A 205 -10.25 -28.65 56.35
N PHE A 206 -10.49 -28.41 55.06
CA PHE A 206 -11.64 -27.66 54.58
C PHE A 206 -12.85 -28.59 54.45
N GLY A 207 -13.79 -28.46 55.39
CA GLY A 207 -15.14 -29.01 55.32
C GLY A 207 -16.11 -27.96 54.77
N LEU A 208 -16.79 -28.31 53.68
CA LEU A 208 -17.88 -27.55 53.06
C LEU A 208 -19.11 -27.46 53.99
N PRO A 209 -19.83 -26.32 54.01
CA PRO A 209 -21.17 -26.26 54.56
C PRO A 209 -22.22 -26.46 53.46
N LEU A 210 -23.02 -27.51 53.62
CA LEU A 210 -24.35 -27.66 53.00
C LEU A 210 -25.35 -26.73 53.70
N PRO A 211 -26.33 -26.17 52.97
CA PRO A 211 -27.60 -25.75 53.56
C PRO A 211 -28.71 -26.75 53.20
N ASP A 212 -29.27 -27.38 54.23
CA ASP A 212 -30.67 -27.82 54.31
C ASP A 212 -31.57 -26.55 54.22
N GLY A 213 -32.80 -26.52 53.74
CA GLY A 213 -33.77 -27.53 53.30
C GLY A 213 -35.11 -26.79 53.11
N ASP A 214 -35.96 -27.41 52.29
CA ASP A 214 -37.43 -27.41 52.32
C ASP A 214 -38.21 -26.08 52.13
N ASP A 215 -38.94 -26.01 51.01
CA ASP A 215 -40.41 -25.83 51.03
C ASP A 215 -40.97 -26.23 49.64
N GLU A 216 -41.76 -27.31 49.63
CA GLU A 216 -42.62 -27.72 48.53
C GLU A 216 -43.93 -26.91 48.56
N ASP A 217 -44.52 -26.67 47.40
CA ASP A 217 -45.97 -26.89 47.20
C ASP A 217 -46.30 -26.93 45.69
N GLU A 218 -46.98 -28.01 45.32
CA GLU A 218 -47.56 -28.30 44.01
C GLU A 218 -48.80 -27.43 43.72
N GLU A 219 -49.01 -27.03 42.46
CA GLU A 219 -50.37 -27.12 41.90
C GLU A 219 -50.38 -27.28 40.38
N THR A 220 -51.30 -28.13 39.94
CA THR A 220 -51.45 -28.77 38.64
C THR A 220 -52.52 -28.07 37.81
N VAL A 221 -52.31 -27.83 36.50
CA VAL A 221 -53.40 -27.83 35.51
C VAL A 221 -52.88 -28.25 34.13
N ALA A 222 -53.39 -29.39 33.66
CA ALA A 222 -53.38 -29.81 32.26
C ALA A 222 -54.62 -29.27 31.53
N LEU A 223 -54.52 -28.90 30.24
CA LEU A 223 -55.29 -29.49 29.13
C LEU A 223 -55.12 -28.72 27.80
N ARG A 224 -54.54 -29.45 26.82
CA ARG A 224 -55.10 -29.79 25.49
C ARG A 224 -55.34 -28.72 24.38
N THR A 225 -54.61 -29.00 23.29
CA THR A 225 -55.05 -29.33 21.90
C THR A 225 -55.27 -28.25 20.83
N ALA A 226 -54.54 -28.51 19.73
CA ALA A 226 -54.89 -28.45 18.30
C ALA A 226 -54.87 -27.09 17.57
N SER A 227 -53.99 -26.95 16.56
CA SER A 227 -54.36 -27.13 15.14
C SER A 227 -53.17 -26.88 14.18
N SER A 228 -52.94 -27.86 13.29
CA SER A 228 -52.36 -27.88 11.93
C SER A 228 -51.50 -26.70 11.41
N ALA A 229 -50.25 -26.90 10.98
CA ALA A 229 -49.74 -27.63 9.79
C ALA A 229 -49.81 -26.83 8.46
N ARG A 230 -48.65 -26.68 7.77
CA ARG A 230 -48.29 -27.36 6.50
C ARG A 230 -47.23 -26.59 5.65
N VAL A 231 -46.42 -27.36 4.90
CA VAL A 231 -45.59 -27.07 3.69
C VAL A 231 -44.10 -26.72 3.96
N GLU A 232 -43.21 -27.72 4.02
CA GLU A 232 -42.32 -28.30 2.95
C GLU A 232 -40.97 -27.55 2.83
N ALA A 233 -39.84 -28.15 3.22
CA ALA A 233 -39.02 -29.15 2.52
C ALA A 233 -38.10 -28.54 1.44
N SER A 234 -36.80 -28.48 1.72
CA SER A 234 -35.76 -28.66 0.70
C SER A 234 -34.50 -29.22 1.34
N ASP A 235 -34.25 -30.47 0.95
CA ASP A 235 -33.25 -31.39 1.41
C ASP A 235 -31.85 -31.09 0.86
N ALA A 236 -30.87 -31.66 1.57
CA ALA A 236 -29.45 -31.52 1.37
C ALA A 236 -28.92 -32.22 0.10
N ARG A 237 -27.87 -31.65 -0.50
CA ARG A 237 -26.89 -32.39 -1.33
C ARG A 237 -25.48 -31.87 -1.07
N SER A 238 -24.81 -32.48 -0.09
CA SER A 238 -23.33 -32.53 -0.03
C SER A 238 -22.86 -33.63 -0.97
N ALA A 239 -22.22 -33.24 -2.07
CA ALA A 239 -21.51 -34.17 -2.95
C ALA A 239 -20.12 -34.45 -2.37
N LYS A 240 -19.91 -35.72 -2.02
CA LYS A 240 -18.64 -36.36 -1.72
C LYS A 240 -18.03 -36.75 -3.07
N VAL A 241 -16.82 -36.28 -3.39
CA VAL A 241 -16.07 -36.72 -4.57
C VAL A 241 -14.88 -37.53 -4.09
N ASP A 242 -14.91 -38.80 -4.47
CA ASP A 242 -13.88 -39.80 -4.22
C ASP A 242 -12.62 -39.54 -5.05
N ALA A 243 -11.50 -39.87 -4.43
CA ALA A 243 -10.16 -39.88 -5.00
C ALA A 243 -9.89 -41.23 -5.68
N SER A 244 -9.39 -41.21 -6.92
CA SER A 244 -8.62 -42.31 -7.50
C SER A 244 -7.77 -41.85 -8.69
N ASP A 245 -6.64 -42.51 -8.86
CA ASP A 245 -5.69 -42.52 -9.99
C ASP A 245 -4.64 -41.41 -10.10
N ALA A 246 -3.53 -41.62 -9.37
CA ALA A 246 -2.21 -41.12 -9.74
C ALA A 246 -1.38 -42.29 -10.31
N ALA A 247 -1.20 -42.29 -11.63
CA ALA A 247 -0.24 -43.13 -12.31
C ALA A 247 1.17 -42.57 -12.09
N SER A 248 2.03 -43.41 -11.52
CA SER A 248 3.46 -43.20 -11.36
C SER A 248 4.18 -43.20 -12.72
N VAL A 249 4.77 -42.07 -13.10
CA VAL A 249 5.75 -41.97 -14.19
C VAL A 249 7.08 -41.52 -13.58
N SER A 250 8.03 -42.44 -13.59
CA SER A 250 9.44 -42.19 -13.28
C SER A 250 10.08 -41.45 -14.44
N ILE A 251 10.65 -40.27 -14.20
CA ILE A 251 11.55 -39.60 -15.14
C ILE A 251 12.92 -39.47 -14.47
N GLU A 252 13.92 -39.99 -15.17
CA GLU A 252 15.32 -40.05 -14.81
C GLU A 252 15.93 -38.65 -14.66
N ALA A 253 16.68 -38.46 -13.58
CA ALA A 253 17.52 -37.30 -13.37
C ALA A 253 18.73 -37.39 -14.33
N SER A 254 18.89 -36.38 -15.19
CA SER A 254 20.10 -36.15 -15.96
C SER A 254 20.90 -35.03 -15.30
N ASP A 255 22.03 -35.41 -14.73
CA ASP A 255 23.11 -34.52 -14.29
C ASP A 255 23.60 -33.66 -15.46
N ALA A 256 23.66 -32.34 -15.26
CA ALA A 256 24.44 -31.44 -16.11
C ALA A 256 25.02 -30.33 -15.23
N SER A 257 26.22 -30.59 -14.72
CA SER A 257 27.13 -29.63 -14.13
C SER A 257 27.55 -28.60 -15.19
N VAL A 258 27.25 -27.33 -14.95
CA VAL A 258 27.84 -26.21 -15.71
C VAL A 258 28.61 -25.33 -14.74
N GLU A 259 29.93 -25.42 -14.88
CA GLU A 259 30.91 -24.50 -14.29
C GLU A 259 30.63 -23.07 -14.78
N THR A 260 30.55 -22.12 -13.85
CA THR A 260 30.61 -20.70 -14.18
C THR A 260 31.86 -20.10 -13.55
N SER A 261 32.80 -19.76 -14.43
CA SER A 261 34.05 -19.09 -14.10
C SER A 261 33.79 -17.59 -13.87
N ASN A 262 34.32 -17.09 -12.75
CA ASN A 262 34.46 -15.68 -12.46
C ASN A 262 35.36 -14.98 -13.49
N ALA A 263 34.91 -13.86 -14.04
CA ALA A 263 35.78 -12.86 -14.65
C ALA A 263 35.29 -11.46 -14.28
N SER A 264 36.14 -10.75 -13.55
CA SER A 264 35.97 -9.36 -13.16
C SER A 264 36.11 -8.43 -14.35
N VAL A 265 35.19 -7.49 -14.53
CA VAL A 265 35.35 -6.39 -15.48
C VAL A 265 35.40 -5.09 -14.69
N GLY A 266 36.56 -4.44 -14.83
CA GLY A 266 36.90 -3.17 -14.23
C GLY A 266 36.15 -2.00 -14.87
N ALA A 267 36.03 -0.95 -14.05
CA ALA A 267 35.60 0.37 -14.43
C ALA A 267 36.51 0.94 -15.54
N SER A 268 35.91 1.62 -16.52
CA SER A 268 36.61 2.64 -17.28
C SER A 268 35.68 3.81 -17.56
N GLU A 269 36.23 4.97 -17.24
CA GLU A 269 35.63 6.29 -17.16
C GLU A 269 35.50 6.94 -18.54
N VAL A 270 34.53 7.85 -18.61
CA VAL A 270 34.23 8.74 -19.74
C VAL A 270 35.30 9.85 -19.82
N PRO A 271 35.84 10.19 -21.01
CA PRO A 271 36.73 11.33 -21.14
C PRO A 271 35.95 12.64 -21.24
N SER A 272 36.31 13.58 -20.35
CA SER A 272 36.01 15.01 -20.47
C SER A 272 37.01 15.66 -21.42
N ALA A 273 36.53 16.45 -22.38
CA ALA A 273 37.33 17.33 -23.20
C ALA A 273 37.07 18.79 -22.78
N SER A 274 38.14 19.54 -22.54
CA SER A 274 38.17 20.99 -22.29
C SER A 274 39.27 21.60 -23.16
N ALA A 275 38.97 22.70 -23.85
CA ALA A 275 39.89 23.77 -24.28
C ALA A 275 39.03 24.89 -24.90
N GLU A 276 38.90 26.06 -24.28
CA GLU A 276 39.73 27.28 -24.51
C GLU A 276 39.54 27.86 -25.93
N ALA A 277 39.33 29.14 -26.20
CA ALA A 277 39.36 30.41 -25.46
C ALA A 277 38.63 31.47 -26.31
N ASN A 278 38.10 32.54 -25.71
CA ASN A 278 38.40 33.91 -26.14
C ASN A 278 37.81 34.97 -25.20
N ASP A 279 38.72 35.86 -24.83
CA ASP A 279 38.61 37.10 -24.08
C ASP A 279 38.03 38.23 -24.93
N ALA A 280 37.11 39.03 -24.38
CA ALA A 280 37.08 40.49 -24.55
C ALA A 280 35.91 41.13 -23.77
N SER A 281 36.31 41.95 -22.80
CA SER A 281 35.55 42.99 -22.10
C SER A 281 34.69 43.88 -23.02
N LEU A 282 33.52 44.34 -22.54
CA LEU A 282 33.08 45.75 -22.57
C LEU A 282 31.69 45.96 -21.92
N GLN A 283 31.68 46.79 -20.87
CA GLN A 283 30.71 47.84 -20.50
C GLN A 283 29.20 47.56 -20.45
N ALA A 284 28.64 47.82 -19.26
CA ALA A 284 27.24 48.20 -19.03
C ALA A 284 26.85 49.45 -19.84
N PRO A 285 25.55 49.65 -20.10
CA PRO A 285 24.87 50.66 -19.30
C PRO A 285 23.43 50.32 -18.88
N ASP A 286 23.02 51.12 -17.90
CA ASP A 286 21.71 51.33 -17.32
C ASP A 286 20.74 52.05 -18.30
N GLU A 287 19.47 52.14 -17.88
CA GLU A 287 18.37 53.00 -18.38
C GLU A 287 17.29 52.42 -19.34
N THR A 288 16.14 52.11 -18.73
CA THR A 288 14.80 52.70 -18.93
C THR A 288 14.48 53.40 -20.27
N TYR A 289 13.39 52.97 -20.95
CA TYR A 289 12.30 53.76 -21.61
C TYR A 289 11.42 52.75 -22.40
N ALA A 290 10.18 52.51 -21.98
CA ALA A 290 8.94 53.14 -22.47
C ALA A 290 8.42 52.62 -23.83
N SER A 291 7.14 52.27 -23.78
CA SER A 291 6.21 51.84 -24.82
C SER A 291 6.21 52.71 -26.07
N VAL A 292 6.13 52.08 -27.26
CA VAL A 292 5.48 52.65 -28.46
C VAL A 292 4.84 51.52 -29.29
N GLU A 293 3.56 51.71 -29.58
CA GLU A 293 2.73 50.98 -30.53
C GLU A 293 3.11 51.28 -31.99
N ALA A 294 3.12 50.26 -32.85
CA ALA A 294 2.80 50.28 -34.29
C ALA A 294 3.12 48.85 -34.82
N GLY A 295 2.23 48.11 -35.47
CA GLY A 295 1.43 48.52 -36.63
C GLY A 295 2.14 48.05 -37.91
N ILE A 296 1.99 46.76 -38.27
CA ILE A 296 2.37 46.19 -39.59
C ILE A 296 1.29 45.17 -39.94
N GLU A 297 0.24 45.58 -40.65
CA GLU A 297 0.07 45.43 -42.11
C GLU A 297 0.24 43.99 -42.62
N THR A 298 -0.92 43.38 -42.80
CA THR A 298 -1.24 42.22 -43.61
C THR A 298 -0.71 42.36 -45.04
N ARG A 299 -0.05 41.31 -45.55
CA ARG A 299 0.19 41.13 -46.98
C ARG A 299 -0.46 39.84 -47.43
N ASP A 300 -1.50 40.03 -48.24
CA ASP A 300 -2.08 39.07 -49.15
C ASP A 300 -1.05 38.66 -50.21
N ASP A 301 -1.00 37.37 -50.55
CA ASP A 301 -0.65 36.91 -51.89
C ASP A 301 -1.39 35.59 -52.17
N GLU A 302 -2.57 35.73 -52.78
CA GLU A 302 -3.15 34.70 -53.64
C GLU A 302 -2.34 34.61 -54.93
N ALA A 303 -2.06 33.39 -55.41
CA ALA A 303 -2.64 32.87 -56.66
C ALA A 303 -1.82 31.73 -57.31
N ARG A 304 -2.59 30.70 -57.71
CA ARG A 304 -2.42 29.80 -58.87
C ARG A 304 -1.27 28.77 -58.81
N GLY A 305 -1.49 27.50 -59.16
CA GLY A 305 -2.68 26.86 -59.69
C GLY A 305 -2.41 25.40 -60.12
N GLU A 306 -3.53 24.69 -60.31
CA GLU A 306 -3.78 23.63 -61.29
C GLU A 306 -3.12 22.24 -61.16
N ASN A 307 -4.01 21.28 -60.84
CA ASN A 307 -4.32 20.05 -61.59
C ASN A 307 -3.17 19.16 -62.10
N ARG A 308 -3.10 17.93 -61.54
CA ARG A 308 -3.30 16.72 -62.33
C ARG A 308 -3.56 15.47 -61.48
N ALA A 309 -4.63 14.77 -61.84
CA ALA A 309 -4.87 13.38 -61.46
C ALA A 309 -3.91 12.45 -62.20
N SER A 310 -3.42 11.40 -61.53
CA SER A 310 -3.07 10.13 -62.18
C SER A 310 -3.11 8.97 -61.19
N VAL A 311 -3.92 7.99 -61.58
CA VAL A 311 -3.98 6.59 -61.20
C VAL A 311 -2.59 5.94 -61.21
N GLY A 312 -2.32 5.00 -60.29
CA GLY A 312 -1.19 4.10 -60.39
C GLY A 312 -1.04 3.17 -59.19
N ALA A 313 -1.65 1.99 -59.27
CA ALA A 313 -1.32 0.85 -58.44
C ALA A 313 -0.01 0.21 -58.92
N SER A 314 0.84 -0.25 -58.00
CA SER A 314 1.82 -1.31 -58.26
C SER A 314 2.41 -1.86 -56.96
N ASP A 315 2.16 -3.16 -56.76
CA ASP A 315 3.04 -4.14 -56.13
C ASP A 315 4.51 -3.97 -56.52
N ALA A 316 5.43 -4.23 -55.60
CA ALA A 316 6.52 -5.19 -55.79
C ALA A 316 7.44 -5.30 -54.56
N SER A 317 7.66 -6.55 -54.16
CA SER A 317 8.70 -7.09 -53.29
C SER A 317 10.11 -6.61 -53.62
N ILE A 318 10.99 -6.49 -52.61
CA ILE A 318 12.45 -6.53 -52.80
C ILE A 318 13.09 -7.42 -51.72
N GLU A 319 13.82 -8.41 -52.23
CA GLU A 319 14.65 -9.39 -51.54
C GLU A 319 15.97 -8.81 -51.00
N ALA A 320 16.54 -9.60 -50.09
CA ALA A 320 17.85 -9.49 -49.47
C ALA A 320 19.02 -9.33 -50.45
N ARG A 321 20.08 -8.64 -49.99
CA ARG A 321 21.46 -8.93 -50.39
C ARG A 321 22.44 -8.82 -49.23
N ASP A 322 23.05 -9.97 -49.02
CA ASP A 322 24.32 -10.31 -48.40
C ASP A 322 25.49 -9.65 -49.18
N GLU A 323 26.52 -9.16 -48.48
CA GLU A 323 27.86 -9.01 -49.07
C GLU A 323 28.95 -8.92 -47.98
N THR A 324 29.94 -9.77 -48.17
CA THR A 324 31.14 -10.05 -47.36
C THR A 324 32.36 -9.29 -47.92
N HIS A 325 33.52 -9.46 -47.26
CA HIS A 325 34.91 -9.04 -47.59
C HIS A 325 35.44 -7.89 -46.72
N ALA A 326 36.71 -7.84 -46.30
CA ALA A 326 37.82 -8.79 -46.22
C ALA A 326 38.92 -8.08 -45.42
N SER A 327 39.58 -8.79 -44.51
CA SER A 327 40.68 -8.26 -43.68
C SER A 327 42.02 -8.44 -44.41
N VAL A 328 42.83 -7.38 -44.46
CA VAL A 328 44.24 -7.42 -44.89
C VAL A 328 45.12 -6.74 -43.84
N GLU A 329 46.10 -7.54 -43.42
CA GLU A 329 47.40 -7.34 -42.77
C GLU A 329 47.94 -5.91 -42.54
N ALA A 330 48.58 -5.70 -41.38
CA ALA A 330 50.00 -5.36 -41.31
C ALA A 330 50.53 -5.43 -39.86
N SER A 331 51.65 -6.11 -39.71
CA SER A 331 52.41 -6.39 -38.49
C SER A 331 53.55 -5.37 -38.26
N ASP A 332 54.02 -5.35 -37.00
CA ASP A 332 55.38 -5.11 -36.51
C ASP A 332 56.16 -3.85 -36.92
N ASP A 333 56.55 -3.05 -35.92
CA ASP A 333 57.97 -2.71 -35.74
C ASP A 333 58.30 -2.22 -34.31
N ASP A 334 59.44 -2.72 -33.85
CA ASP A 334 60.11 -2.64 -32.54
C ASP A 334 60.78 -1.25 -32.28
N VAL A 335 61.51 -1.13 -31.14
CA VAL A 335 62.63 -0.17 -30.82
C VAL A 335 62.33 0.85 -29.67
N PRO A 336 63.26 1.18 -28.74
CA PRO A 336 63.10 0.86 -27.32
C PRO A 336 63.18 2.06 -26.34
N THR A 337 62.95 1.73 -25.07
CA THR A 337 63.04 2.56 -23.85
C THR A 337 64.42 3.22 -23.63
N PRO A 338 64.44 4.44 -23.06
CA PRO A 338 65.50 4.81 -22.12
C PRO A 338 64.95 5.24 -20.74
N LEU A 339 65.65 4.75 -19.71
CA LEU A 339 65.61 5.16 -18.31
C LEU A 339 65.93 6.66 -18.16
N LEU A 340 65.32 7.35 -17.19
CA LEU A 340 65.95 8.36 -16.31
C LEU A 340 64.97 8.91 -15.24
N SER A 341 65.29 8.58 -13.98
CA SER A 341 65.34 9.41 -12.76
C SER A 341 64.25 10.45 -12.43
N LEU A 342 63.52 10.21 -11.33
CA LEU A 342 62.71 11.19 -10.59
C LEU A 342 63.53 11.87 -9.47
N PRO A 343 63.41 13.20 -9.27
CA PRO A 343 63.84 13.84 -8.03
C PRO A 343 62.70 13.89 -7.00
N VAL A 344 63.03 13.48 -5.78
CA VAL A 344 62.28 13.68 -4.54
C VAL A 344 62.31 15.17 -4.17
N THR A 345 61.17 15.74 -3.80
CA THR A 345 61.12 17.07 -3.14
C THR A 345 60.46 16.97 -1.78
N GLU A 346 61.21 17.49 -0.79
CA GLU A 346 60.95 17.59 0.64
C GLU A 346 59.85 18.61 0.97
N ALA A 347 59.14 18.36 2.08
CA ALA A 347 58.40 19.38 2.83
C ALA A 347 58.93 19.45 4.27
N PRO A 348 59.08 20.67 4.86
CA PRO A 348 59.88 20.87 6.06
C PRO A 348 59.12 20.65 7.37
N ARG A 349 59.88 20.13 8.35
CA ARG A 349 59.55 19.96 9.77
C ARG A 349 59.78 21.24 10.57
N THR A 350 59.00 21.42 11.63
CA THR A 350 59.43 22.03 12.92
C THR A 350 58.62 21.36 14.04
N THR A 351 59.16 20.40 14.83
CA THR A 351 59.86 20.55 16.15
C THR A 351 59.22 21.61 17.06
N THR A 352 58.87 21.35 18.34
CA THR A 352 59.69 20.69 19.37
C THR A 352 58.84 20.29 20.60
N ALA A 353 59.11 19.10 21.16
CA ALA A 353 58.70 18.64 22.50
C ALA A 353 59.60 19.23 23.61
N PRO A 354 59.43 18.90 24.92
CA PRO A 354 59.93 17.63 25.52
C PRO A 354 59.06 17.12 26.71
N ALA A 355 59.26 15.99 27.42
CA ALA A 355 59.92 14.68 27.26
C ALA A 355 59.72 13.91 28.61
N VAL A 356 60.14 12.62 28.67
CA VAL A 356 60.51 11.75 29.84
C VAL A 356 59.35 10.89 30.41
N VAL A 357 59.33 9.55 30.58
CA VAL A 357 60.24 8.35 30.53
C VAL A 357 59.33 7.08 30.49
N ARG A 358 59.43 6.06 29.61
CA ARG A 358 60.38 4.93 29.35
C ARG A 358 60.11 3.62 30.14
N GLY A 359 59.99 2.49 29.39
CA GLY A 359 60.10 1.06 29.79
C GLY A 359 59.15 0.14 28.98
N LEU A 360 59.55 -0.51 27.87
CA LEU A 360 60.23 -1.84 27.72
C LEU A 360 59.34 -3.01 28.22
N ASP A 361 59.04 -4.12 27.52
CA ASP A 361 59.64 -4.84 26.39
C ASP A 361 58.57 -5.67 25.61
N GLU A 362 58.88 -5.98 24.35
CA GLU A 362 58.20 -6.92 23.46
C GLU A 362 58.63 -8.37 23.77
N GLU A 363 57.69 -9.35 23.75
CA GLU A 363 57.96 -10.70 23.25
C GLU A 363 56.71 -11.32 22.63
N ALA A 364 56.98 -12.13 21.61
CA ALA A 364 56.09 -12.66 20.59
C ALA A 364 55.20 -13.81 21.05
N PHE A 365 53.99 -13.89 20.50
CA PHE A 365 53.33 -15.17 20.18
C PHE A 365 52.41 -14.98 18.97
N GLY A 366 52.79 -15.60 17.85
CA GLY A 366 51.89 -15.84 16.73
C GLY A 366 50.97 -17.01 17.07
N VAL A 367 49.68 -16.84 16.79
CA VAL A 367 48.70 -17.94 16.81
C VAL A 367 47.94 -17.89 15.49
N SER A 368 47.98 -19.03 14.82
CA SER A 368 47.28 -19.43 13.61
C SER A 368 45.77 -19.52 13.85
N ASP A 369 44.99 -18.91 12.97
CA ASP A 369 43.55 -19.16 12.83
C ASP A 369 43.34 -20.41 11.96
N ASP A 370 43.05 -21.54 12.61
CA ASP A 370 42.40 -22.70 11.98
C ASP A 370 40.95 -22.78 12.48
N GLU A 371 40.06 -22.73 11.49
CA GLU A 371 38.85 -23.53 11.27
C GLU A 371 38.12 -24.22 12.44
N GLU A 372 36.77 -24.18 12.32
CA GLU A 372 35.81 -25.19 12.79
C GLU A 372 35.23 -25.04 14.20
N THR A 373 33.99 -24.52 14.29
CA THR A 373 32.89 -25.17 15.04
C THR A 373 31.52 -24.51 14.77
N ARG A 374 30.66 -25.20 14.02
CA ARG A 374 29.20 -25.01 13.98
C ARG A 374 28.53 -26.09 14.84
N PRO A 375 27.51 -25.79 15.65
CA PRO A 375 26.75 -26.83 16.33
C PRO A 375 25.63 -27.39 15.43
N LEU A 376 25.66 -28.72 15.25
CA LEU A 376 24.59 -29.57 14.71
C LEU A 376 23.47 -29.73 15.75
N ILE A 377 22.25 -29.30 15.43
CA ILE A 377 21.04 -29.71 16.14
C ILE A 377 20.51 -30.99 15.47
N ARG A 378 20.56 -32.08 16.23
CA ARG A 378 20.09 -33.42 15.88
C ARG A 378 18.64 -33.58 16.34
N ALA A 379 17.71 -33.68 15.40
CA ALA A 379 16.33 -34.09 15.67
C ALA A 379 16.30 -35.57 16.09
N GLN A 380 15.71 -35.87 17.25
CA GLN A 380 15.42 -37.23 17.69
C GLN A 380 13.95 -37.54 17.38
N SER A 381 13.76 -38.60 16.59
CA SER A 381 12.48 -39.20 16.24
C SER A 381 11.89 -39.96 17.41
N LEU A 382 10.59 -39.78 17.65
CA LEU A 382 9.78 -40.56 18.61
C LEU A 382 9.40 -41.93 18.01
N PRO A 383 9.31 -43.01 18.81
CA PRO A 383 8.86 -44.31 18.34
C PRO A 383 7.35 -44.48 18.42
N LEU A 384 6.79 -45.07 17.36
CA LEU A 384 5.42 -45.56 17.23
C LEU A 384 5.17 -46.75 18.17
N CYS A 385 4.08 -46.70 18.92
CA CYS A 385 3.53 -47.85 19.64
C CYS A 385 2.63 -48.65 18.70
N ASN A 386 3.03 -49.89 18.42
CA ASN A 386 2.15 -50.94 17.90
C ASN A 386 1.37 -51.58 19.06
N GLY A 387 0.08 -51.81 18.86
CA GLY A 387 -0.77 -52.65 19.69
C GLY A 387 -1.66 -53.50 18.78
N GLU A 388 -1.44 -54.80 18.85
CA GLU A 388 -2.07 -55.86 18.07
C GLU A 388 -3.47 -56.26 18.60
N ASP A 389 -4.20 -56.96 17.74
CA ASP A 389 -5.23 -57.99 18.00
C ASP A 389 -6.64 -57.62 18.47
N ALA A 390 -7.62 -57.85 17.59
CA ALA A 390 -8.68 -58.83 17.85
C ALA A 390 -9.39 -59.25 16.54
N ALA A 391 -9.53 -60.56 16.39
CA ALA A 391 -10.05 -61.32 15.26
C ALA A 391 -11.58 -61.19 15.04
N SER A 392 -12.05 -61.43 13.81
CA SER A 392 -13.12 -62.39 13.46
C SER A 392 -13.47 -62.33 11.96
N SER A 393 -13.15 -63.42 11.24
CA SER A 393 -13.74 -63.83 9.95
C SER A 393 -14.91 -64.80 10.21
N PRO A 394 -15.54 -65.45 9.21
CA PRO A 394 -16.05 -65.01 7.89
C PRO A 394 -17.52 -65.48 7.67
N LEU A 395 -18.15 -65.12 6.54
CA LEU A 395 -19.14 -66.02 5.90
C LEU A 395 -19.38 -65.66 4.42
N GLU A 396 -19.08 -66.65 3.58
CA GLU A 396 -19.43 -66.77 2.16
C GLU A 396 -20.96 -66.89 1.96
N ALA A 397 -21.46 -66.42 0.82
CA ALA A 397 -22.47 -67.15 0.06
C ALA A 397 -22.55 -66.62 -1.39
N ALA A 398 -22.27 -67.52 -2.33
CA ALA A 398 -22.47 -67.40 -3.76
C ALA A 398 -23.96 -67.51 -4.14
N VAL A 399 -24.40 -66.81 -5.21
CA VAL A 399 -25.49 -67.22 -6.12
C VAL A 399 -25.24 -66.47 -7.45
N GLU A 400 -24.67 -67.10 -8.48
CA GLU A 400 -25.34 -67.81 -9.58
C GLU A 400 -26.06 -66.89 -10.61
N CYS A 401 -25.51 -66.85 -11.82
CA CYS A 401 -26.16 -66.37 -13.04
C CYS A 401 -27.39 -67.24 -13.38
N PRO A 402 -28.32 -66.76 -14.23
CA PRO A 402 -28.20 -67.23 -15.62
C PRO A 402 -28.58 -66.21 -16.70
N SER A 403 -27.90 -66.40 -17.82
CA SER A 403 -28.26 -66.01 -19.18
C SER A 403 -29.50 -66.77 -19.67
N GLU A 404 -30.38 -66.12 -20.43
CA GLU A 404 -31.17 -66.80 -21.46
C GLU A 404 -31.60 -65.85 -22.59
N HIS A 405 -31.81 -66.47 -23.75
CA HIS A 405 -31.77 -65.93 -25.09
C HIS A 405 -33.11 -65.37 -25.63
N ASP A 406 -32.95 -64.53 -26.65
CA ASP A 406 -33.59 -64.56 -27.97
C ASP A 406 -34.94 -63.90 -28.30
N HIS A 407 -34.87 -63.31 -29.52
CA HIS A 407 -35.89 -63.17 -30.57
C HIS A 407 -36.86 -61.96 -30.64
N THR A 408 -36.45 -61.01 -31.51
CA THR A 408 -37.09 -60.53 -32.77
C THR A 408 -38.45 -59.80 -32.77
N ASP A 409 -38.40 -58.65 -33.46
CA ASP A 409 -39.34 -58.04 -34.42
C ASP A 409 -40.74 -57.56 -33.96
N ALA A 410 -40.97 -56.24 -34.07
CA ALA A 410 -41.84 -55.61 -35.09
C ALA A 410 -42.41 -54.23 -34.65
N GLU A 411 -42.08 -53.20 -35.45
CA GLU A 411 -43.02 -52.27 -36.13
C GLU A 411 -44.08 -51.46 -35.34
N ALA A 412 -43.87 -50.13 -35.28
CA ALA A 412 -44.85 -49.02 -35.45
C ALA A 412 -44.27 -47.73 -34.80
N ALA A 413 -43.71 -46.79 -35.55
CA ALA A 413 -44.40 -45.65 -36.20
C ALA A 413 -44.99 -44.62 -35.22
N GLU A 414 -44.20 -43.59 -34.84
CA GLU A 414 -44.72 -42.24 -34.63
C GLU A 414 -43.61 -41.17 -34.82
N ALA A 415 -43.98 -40.08 -35.49
CA ALA A 415 -43.11 -39.10 -36.14
C ALA A 415 -42.72 -37.91 -35.24
N PRO A 416 -41.64 -37.15 -35.56
CA PRO A 416 -41.36 -35.85 -34.97
C PRO A 416 -42.09 -34.70 -35.71
N PRO A 417 -42.54 -33.64 -35.02
CA PRO A 417 -43.08 -32.46 -35.68
C PRO A 417 -41.97 -31.53 -36.20
N SER A 418 -42.22 -31.08 -37.42
CA SER A 418 -41.38 -30.28 -38.31
C SER A 418 -41.19 -28.82 -37.90
N GLU A 419 -40.05 -28.29 -38.30
CA GLU A 419 -39.77 -26.88 -38.55
C GLU A 419 -40.65 -26.36 -39.69
N ASP A 420 -41.31 -25.20 -39.52
CA ASP A 420 -41.79 -24.40 -40.65
C ASP A 420 -42.12 -22.96 -40.23
N SER A 421 -41.36 -21.99 -40.76
CA SER A 421 -41.85 -20.64 -41.15
C SER A 421 -40.69 -19.76 -41.63
N LEU A 422 -40.31 -19.97 -42.89
CA LEU A 422 -39.54 -19.03 -43.71
C LEU A 422 -40.41 -18.68 -44.91
N ALA A 423 -41.03 -17.50 -44.89
CA ALA A 423 -41.79 -16.97 -46.03
C ALA A 423 -41.03 -15.79 -46.67
N LYS A 424 -40.77 -16.00 -47.96
CA LYS A 424 -40.03 -15.24 -48.97
C LYS A 424 -41.00 -14.28 -49.70
N LEU A 425 -40.46 -13.28 -50.43
CA LEU A 425 -40.95 -12.65 -51.71
C LEU A 425 -40.55 -11.13 -51.78
N PRO A 426 -40.52 -10.46 -52.96
CA PRO A 426 -39.53 -10.64 -54.04
C PRO A 426 -38.97 -9.30 -54.61
N GLN A 427 -37.90 -9.38 -55.40
CA GLN A 427 -37.38 -8.30 -56.26
C GLN A 427 -38.06 -8.33 -57.65
N SER A 428 -38.28 -7.16 -58.26
CA SER A 428 -38.04 -6.91 -59.70
C SER A 428 -38.13 -5.41 -60.04
N ALA A 429 -37.16 -4.93 -60.81
CA ALA A 429 -37.20 -3.67 -61.59
C ALA A 429 -38.19 -3.80 -62.77
N PRO A 430 -38.51 -2.70 -63.50
CA PRO A 430 -37.65 -2.35 -64.65
C PRO A 430 -37.52 -0.84 -64.97
N ASP A 431 -36.54 -0.60 -65.84
CA ASP A 431 -36.03 0.60 -66.51
C ASP A 431 -36.96 1.12 -67.63
N VAL A 432 -37.22 2.44 -67.73
CA VAL A 432 -37.56 3.21 -68.96
C VAL A 432 -37.38 4.72 -68.74
N THR A 433 -36.53 5.35 -69.55
CA THR A 433 -36.62 6.77 -70.04
C THR A 433 -36.93 6.73 -71.55
N PRO A 434 -37.26 7.82 -72.30
CA PRO A 434 -37.32 9.27 -71.99
C PRO A 434 -38.56 10.04 -72.58
N ASP A 435 -38.57 11.37 -72.31
CA ASP A 435 -38.95 12.49 -73.21
C ASP A 435 -40.34 13.22 -73.10
N ALA A 436 -40.24 14.52 -72.74
CA ALA A 436 -41.09 15.72 -73.02
C ALA A 436 -42.58 15.83 -72.53
N PRO A 437 -43.20 17.04 -72.47
CA PRO A 437 -42.69 18.41 -72.29
C PRO A 437 -43.40 19.21 -71.14
N ALA A 438 -42.91 20.44 -70.92
CA ALA A 438 -43.27 21.40 -69.88
C ALA A 438 -44.77 21.73 -69.71
N VAL A 439 -45.22 21.69 -68.45
CA VAL A 439 -46.43 22.40 -67.98
C VAL A 439 -46.02 23.34 -66.85
N ARG A 440 -46.09 24.64 -67.15
CA ARG A 440 -45.86 25.76 -66.24
C ARG A 440 -47.09 25.94 -65.36
N LEU A 441 -47.02 25.44 -64.12
CA LEU A 441 -48.01 25.73 -63.08
C LEU A 441 -47.53 26.89 -62.21
N GLU A 442 -48.41 27.87 -62.07
CA GLU A 442 -48.19 29.13 -61.36
C GLU A 442 -47.90 28.90 -59.88
N ALA A 443 -46.80 29.51 -59.41
CA ALA A 443 -46.35 29.45 -58.03
C ALA A 443 -47.30 30.23 -57.12
N LYS A 444 -47.98 29.49 -56.25
CA LYS A 444 -48.59 29.98 -55.01
C LYS A 444 -47.47 30.39 -54.05
N PRO A 445 -47.51 31.57 -53.41
CA PRO A 445 -46.45 31.98 -52.48
C PRO A 445 -46.40 31.03 -51.29
N GLU A 446 -45.26 30.36 -51.15
CA GLU A 446 -44.86 29.55 -50.00
C GLU A 446 -44.74 30.45 -48.76
N PRO A 447 -45.30 30.05 -47.60
CA PRO A 447 -45.01 30.71 -46.34
C PRO A 447 -43.53 30.57 -46.01
N ALA A 448 -42.91 31.66 -45.57
CA ALA A 448 -41.52 31.74 -45.14
C ALA A 448 -41.17 30.54 -44.24
N GLN A 449 -40.32 29.65 -44.76
CA GLN A 449 -39.70 28.59 -43.97
C GLN A 449 -38.77 29.26 -42.96
N ASP A 450 -39.11 29.13 -41.68
CA ASP A 450 -38.22 29.43 -40.56
C ASP A 450 -36.89 28.71 -40.80
N ALA A 451 -35.81 29.49 -40.87
CA ALA A 451 -34.47 28.97 -40.93
C ALA A 451 -34.25 27.97 -39.77
N PRO A 452 -33.63 26.80 -40.00
CA PRO A 452 -33.33 25.87 -38.92
C PRO A 452 -32.49 26.59 -37.87
N GLN A 453 -33.09 26.85 -36.70
CA GLN A 453 -32.41 27.39 -35.55
C GLN A 453 -31.21 26.48 -35.26
N ARG A 454 -30.00 27.00 -35.49
CA ARG A 454 -28.75 26.35 -35.11
C ARG A 454 -28.90 25.96 -33.63
N PRO A 455 -28.82 24.66 -33.26
CA PRO A 455 -29.01 24.26 -31.87
C PRO A 455 -28.05 25.08 -31.02
N ALA A 456 -28.61 25.83 -30.07
CA ALA A 456 -27.84 26.68 -29.18
C ALA A 456 -26.70 25.85 -28.59
N THR A 457 -25.46 26.31 -28.80
CA THR A 457 -24.27 25.70 -28.21
C THR A 457 -24.54 25.56 -26.71
N PRO A 458 -24.53 24.34 -26.13
CA PRO A 458 -24.86 24.15 -24.73
C PRO A 458 -23.93 25.01 -23.89
N GLU A 459 -24.50 25.84 -23.02
CA GLU A 459 -23.72 26.68 -22.10
C GLU A 459 -22.73 25.78 -21.33
N PRO A 460 -21.43 26.17 -21.25
CA PRO A 460 -20.43 25.37 -20.58
C PRO A 460 -20.82 25.23 -19.11
N LYS A 461 -20.93 23.98 -18.63
CA LYS A 461 -21.18 23.72 -17.21
C LYS A 461 -20.09 24.42 -16.38
N PRO A 462 -20.46 25.11 -15.29
CA PRO A 462 -19.46 25.77 -14.43
C PRO A 462 -18.46 24.72 -13.95
N ARG A 463 -17.18 24.92 -14.28
CA ARG A 463 -16.10 24.07 -13.79
C ARG A 463 -15.95 24.30 -12.29
N LEU A 464 -15.89 23.22 -11.52
CA LEU A 464 -15.56 23.33 -10.11
C LEU A 464 -14.12 23.84 -9.99
N GLU A 465 -13.92 24.94 -9.27
CA GLU A 465 -12.59 25.47 -8.97
C GLU A 465 -11.93 24.53 -7.95
N ILE A 466 -11.14 23.59 -8.44
CA ILE A 466 -10.40 22.65 -7.60
C ILE A 466 -8.95 23.14 -7.48
N PRO A 467 -8.39 23.24 -6.26
CA PRO A 467 -7.01 23.63 -6.06
C PRO A 467 -6.02 22.75 -6.85
N PRO A 468 -4.84 23.27 -7.22
CA PRO A 468 -3.81 22.45 -7.84
C PRO A 468 -3.44 21.27 -6.93
N LEU A 469 -3.02 20.15 -7.53
CA LEU A 469 -2.74 18.92 -6.79
C LEU A 469 -1.60 19.09 -5.76
N PHE A 470 -0.58 19.87 -6.12
CA PHE A 470 0.58 20.18 -5.28
C PHE A 470 0.84 21.70 -5.26
N PRO A 471 0.12 22.47 -4.43
CA PRO A 471 0.28 23.92 -4.36
C PRO A 471 1.70 24.37 -3.94
N GLU A 472 2.43 23.52 -3.22
CA GLU A 472 3.80 23.75 -2.75
C GLU A 472 4.91 23.41 -3.76
N ALA A 473 4.55 23.01 -5.00
CA ALA A 473 5.51 22.55 -6.01
C ALA A 473 6.62 23.57 -6.30
N ALA A 474 6.28 24.86 -6.44
CA ALA A 474 7.25 25.90 -6.73
C ALA A 474 8.33 26.05 -5.64
N ALA A 475 7.98 25.77 -4.37
CA ALA A 475 8.90 25.91 -3.24
C ALA A 475 9.69 24.63 -2.94
N THR A 476 9.15 23.45 -3.26
CA THR A 476 9.60 22.18 -2.69
C THR A 476 10.24 21.22 -3.70
N TRP A 477 10.10 21.48 -5.01
CA TRP A 477 10.53 20.53 -6.05
C TRP A 477 12.02 20.14 -5.97
N THR A 478 12.90 21.04 -5.53
CA THR A 478 14.33 20.74 -5.37
C THR A 478 14.60 19.71 -4.27
N THR A 479 13.76 19.67 -3.22
CA THR A 479 13.83 18.67 -2.16
C THR A 479 13.43 17.29 -2.70
N TRP A 480 12.31 17.21 -3.42
CA TRP A 480 11.84 15.97 -4.04
C TRP A 480 12.88 15.37 -5.00
N MET A 481 13.52 16.23 -5.79
CA MET A 481 14.61 15.83 -6.69
C MET A 481 15.80 15.22 -5.93
N ARG A 482 16.26 15.87 -4.85
CA ARG A 482 17.39 15.36 -4.03
C ARG A 482 17.05 14.04 -3.35
N GLU A 483 15.82 13.89 -2.87
CA GLU A 483 15.35 12.64 -2.28
C GLU A 483 15.38 11.49 -3.29
N LEU A 484 14.87 11.71 -4.52
CA LEU A 484 14.93 10.73 -5.59
C LEU A 484 16.37 10.35 -5.95
N GLU A 485 17.28 11.33 -6.06
CA GLU A 485 18.71 11.07 -6.28
C GLU A 485 19.32 10.22 -5.15
N GLY A 486 18.92 10.45 -3.89
CA GLY A 486 19.35 9.67 -2.73
C GLY A 486 18.79 8.24 -2.68
N THR A 487 17.74 7.95 -3.46
CA THR A 487 17.09 6.63 -3.48
C THR A 487 17.70 5.63 -4.47
N ARG A 488 18.84 5.95 -5.09
CA ARG A 488 19.55 5.01 -5.99
C ARG A 488 19.92 3.69 -5.29
N GLY A 489 19.86 2.60 -6.06
CA GLY A 489 20.21 1.25 -5.63
C GLY A 489 19.02 0.42 -5.10
N PRO A 490 19.26 -0.82 -4.63
CA PRO A 490 18.21 -1.68 -4.10
C PRO A 490 17.64 -1.10 -2.80
N LYS A 491 16.34 -0.84 -2.78
CA LYS A 491 15.63 -0.31 -1.61
C LYS A 491 14.54 -1.28 -1.14
N PRO A 492 14.23 -1.30 0.17
CA PRO A 492 13.04 -2.00 0.65
C PRO A 492 11.77 -1.46 -0.02
N LEU A 493 10.79 -2.33 -0.25
CA LEU A 493 9.52 -2.01 -0.90
C LEU A 493 8.85 -0.76 -0.31
N ALA A 494 8.74 -0.68 1.02
CA ALA A 494 8.11 0.44 1.72
C ALA A 494 8.82 1.79 1.49
N VAL A 495 10.13 1.79 1.19
CA VAL A 495 10.88 3.00 0.85
C VAL A 495 10.54 3.43 -0.59
N ILE A 496 10.41 2.48 -1.52
CA ILE A 496 10.04 2.75 -2.91
C ILE A 496 8.64 3.35 -2.98
N GLU A 497 7.65 2.73 -2.33
CA GLU A 497 6.26 3.22 -2.29
C GLU A 497 6.17 4.63 -1.71
N ARG A 498 6.87 4.88 -0.60
CA ARG A 498 6.92 6.20 0.02
C ARG A 498 7.55 7.22 -0.90
N THR A 499 8.72 6.91 -1.46
CA THR A 499 9.46 7.82 -2.36
C THR A 499 8.63 8.14 -3.60
N PHE A 500 7.92 7.15 -4.14
CA PHE A 500 7.02 7.35 -5.27
C PHE A 500 5.92 8.38 -4.94
N VAL A 501 5.22 8.20 -3.83
CA VAL A 501 4.11 9.09 -3.45
C VAL A 501 4.59 10.48 -3.03
N THR A 502 5.67 10.55 -2.24
CA THR A 502 6.12 11.80 -1.60
C THR A 502 7.04 12.66 -2.46
N SER A 503 7.75 12.05 -3.43
CA SER A 503 8.77 12.75 -4.21
C SER A 503 8.67 12.52 -5.72
N TYR A 504 8.39 11.30 -6.19
CA TYR A 504 8.24 11.05 -7.63
C TYR A 504 7.02 11.74 -8.23
N VAL A 505 5.83 11.49 -7.68
CA VAL A 505 4.57 12.03 -8.22
C VAL A 505 4.53 13.56 -8.18
N PRO A 506 4.88 14.23 -7.07
CA PRO A 506 4.90 15.69 -7.02
C PRO A 506 5.94 16.31 -7.96
N LEU A 507 7.12 15.69 -8.10
CA LEU A 507 8.13 16.18 -9.04
C LEU A 507 7.71 15.97 -10.50
N ALA A 508 7.09 14.84 -10.83
CA ALA A 508 6.55 14.58 -12.17
C ALA A 508 5.46 15.61 -12.53
N HIS A 509 4.61 15.96 -11.57
CA HIS A 509 3.65 17.04 -11.73
C HIS A 509 4.36 18.39 -11.95
N ALA A 510 5.36 18.74 -11.14
CA ALA A 510 6.09 20.00 -11.28
C ALA A 510 6.79 20.13 -12.64
N VAL A 511 7.34 19.03 -13.18
CA VAL A 511 7.93 19.01 -14.54
C VAL A 511 6.85 19.16 -15.62
N ALA A 512 5.69 18.51 -15.47
CA ALA A 512 4.60 18.64 -16.43
C ALA A 512 4.00 20.05 -16.49
N GLU A 513 3.98 20.78 -15.37
CA GLU A 513 3.57 22.20 -15.28
C GLU A 513 4.65 23.18 -15.77
N GLY A 514 5.87 22.71 -16.05
CA GLY A 514 7.00 23.60 -16.35
C GLY A 514 7.50 24.39 -15.13
N ILE A 515 7.18 23.97 -13.90
CA ILE A 515 7.69 24.57 -12.65
C ILE A 515 9.13 24.11 -12.38
N ALA A 516 9.42 22.84 -12.67
CA ALA A 516 10.74 22.24 -12.50
C ALA A 516 11.37 21.97 -13.87
N GLU A 517 12.62 22.38 -14.07
CA GLU A 517 13.28 22.37 -15.38
C GLU A 517 14.48 21.42 -15.46
N GLY A 518 14.82 21.01 -16.70
CA GLY A 518 16.06 20.33 -17.10
C GLY A 518 16.44 19.13 -16.24
N ARG A 519 17.29 19.36 -15.23
CA ARG A 519 17.80 18.33 -14.33
C ARG A 519 16.70 17.55 -13.61
N ALA A 520 15.59 18.19 -13.26
CA ALA A 520 14.47 17.49 -12.61
C ALA A 520 13.88 16.38 -13.51
N ALA A 521 13.73 16.66 -14.81
CA ALA A 521 13.23 15.70 -15.79
C ALA A 521 14.22 14.54 -16.00
N GLU A 522 15.53 14.82 -15.99
CA GLU A 522 16.57 13.79 -16.07
C GLU A 522 16.54 12.85 -14.85
N VAL A 523 16.40 13.41 -13.65
CA VAL A 523 16.31 12.64 -12.40
C VAL A 523 15.07 11.75 -12.39
N LEU A 524 13.91 12.29 -12.78
CA LEU A 524 12.67 11.52 -12.93
C LEU A 524 12.84 10.38 -13.93
N GLY A 525 13.35 10.68 -15.12
CA GLY A 525 13.58 9.68 -16.17
C GLY A 525 14.55 8.58 -15.73
N GLY A 526 15.61 8.95 -15.00
CA GLY A 526 16.57 8.00 -14.43
C GLY A 526 15.93 7.08 -13.38
N TRP A 527 15.15 7.65 -12.45
CA TRP A 527 14.44 6.86 -11.44
C TRP A 527 13.39 5.94 -12.06
N SER A 528 12.59 6.45 -13.00
CA SER A 528 11.56 5.70 -13.72
C SER A 528 12.14 4.49 -14.47
N LYS A 529 13.24 4.69 -15.21
CA LYS A 529 13.95 3.60 -15.91
C LYS A 529 14.50 2.55 -14.93
N SER A 530 15.12 2.99 -13.84
CA SER A 530 15.64 2.08 -12.80
C SER A 530 14.52 1.28 -12.15
N PHE A 531 13.40 1.93 -11.78
CA PHE A 531 12.22 1.26 -11.24
C PHE A 531 11.70 0.23 -12.24
N ALA A 532 11.54 0.61 -13.51
CA ALA A 532 10.96 -0.25 -14.53
C ALA A 532 11.79 -1.50 -14.79
N GLN A 533 13.12 -1.37 -14.75
CA GLN A 533 14.04 -2.50 -14.83
C GLN A 533 13.92 -3.40 -13.59
N SER A 534 14.05 -2.83 -12.38
CA SER A 534 13.99 -3.60 -11.15
C SER A 534 12.65 -4.31 -10.95
N TYR A 535 11.53 -3.68 -11.32
CA TYR A 535 10.22 -4.30 -11.23
C TYR A 535 10.06 -5.45 -12.21
N ARG A 536 10.53 -5.30 -13.46
CA ARG A 536 10.50 -6.38 -14.45
C ARG A 536 11.29 -7.61 -13.98
N GLU A 537 12.49 -7.40 -13.47
CA GLU A 537 13.34 -8.46 -12.91
C GLU A 537 12.71 -9.09 -11.67
N ALA A 538 12.16 -8.28 -10.76
CA ALA A 538 11.52 -8.76 -9.55
C ALA A 538 10.21 -9.51 -9.83
N PHE A 539 9.43 -9.09 -10.84
CA PHE A 539 8.11 -9.64 -11.13
C PHE A 539 8.18 -11.14 -11.47
N GLU A 540 9.19 -11.58 -12.22
CA GLU A 540 9.39 -13.02 -12.46
C GLU A 540 9.61 -13.81 -11.15
N ALA A 541 10.35 -13.23 -10.20
CA ALA A 541 10.53 -13.83 -8.88
C ALA A 541 9.24 -13.78 -8.02
N LEU A 542 8.42 -12.74 -8.16
CA LEU A 542 7.16 -12.59 -7.42
C LEU A 542 6.16 -13.70 -7.74
N ARG A 543 6.16 -14.19 -8.98
CA ARG A 543 5.30 -15.29 -9.45
C ARG A 543 5.56 -16.59 -8.70
N VAL A 544 6.79 -16.78 -8.20
CA VAL A 544 7.23 -18.01 -7.52
C VAL A 544 7.30 -17.84 -6.00
N ARG A 545 7.79 -16.69 -5.52
CA ARG A 545 8.29 -16.55 -4.13
C ARG A 545 7.21 -16.32 -3.06
N GLY A 546 5.94 -16.13 -3.44
CA GLY A 546 4.81 -15.88 -2.53
C GLY A 546 4.86 -14.56 -1.74
N LYS A 547 6.05 -13.97 -1.53
CA LYS A 547 6.24 -12.62 -1.00
C LYS A 547 6.09 -11.63 -2.15
N ARG A 548 5.03 -10.82 -2.11
CA ARG A 548 4.74 -9.79 -3.11
C ARG A 548 4.21 -8.51 -2.49
N PRO A 549 4.35 -7.36 -3.16
CA PRO A 549 3.62 -6.15 -2.79
C PRO A 549 2.11 -6.39 -2.81
N THR A 550 1.36 -5.47 -2.22
CA THR A 550 -0.10 -5.48 -2.31
C THR A 550 -0.49 -5.15 -3.76
N MET A 551 -1.09 -6.10 -4.45
CA MET A 551 -1.38 -6.00 -5.89
C MET A 551 -2.85 -5.68 -6.16
N VAL A 552 -3.15 -5.31 -7.40
CA VAL A 552 -4.52 -5.05 -7.88
C VAL A 552 -5.44 -6.27 -7.67
N LEU A 553 -4.92 -7.49 -7.85
CA LEU A 553 -5.68 -8.72 -7.60
C LEU A 553 -6.11 -8.90 -6.14
N ASP A 554 -5.45 -8.22 -5.19
CA ASP A 554 -5.78 -8.27 -3.75
C ASP A 554 -6.92 -7.29 -3.40
N ALA A 555 -7.34 -6.42 -4.32
CA ALA A 555 -8.37 -5.40 -4.11
C ALA A 555 -9.69 -5.92 -3.51
N PRO A 556 -10.27 -7.06 -3.96
CA PRO A 556 -11.50 -7.58 -3.38
C PRO A 556 -11.38 -7.91 -1.89
N ASP A 557 -10.27 -8.54 -1.48
CA ASP A 557 -10.07 -8.97 -0.10
C ASP A 557 -9.71 -7.79 0.82
N LEU A 558 -8.97 -6.81 0.29
CA LEU A 558 -8.72 -5.52 0.96
C LEU A 558 -10.02 -4.77 1.22
N ALA A 559 -10.87 -4.64 0.21
CA ALA A 559 -12.16 -3.97 0.33
C ALA A 559 -13.04 -4.61 1.40
N GLN A 560 -13.09 -5.96 1.47
CA GLN A 560 -13.82 -6.68 2.52
C GLN A 560 -13.22 -6.46 3.92
N ARG A 561 -11.90 -6.39 4.04
CA ARG A 561 -11.23 -6.10 5.32
C ARG A 561 -11.56 -4.69 5.81
N ILE A 562 -11.42 -3.70 4.94
CA ILE A 562 -11.71 -2.29 5.22
C ILE A 562 -13.20 -2.11 5.53
N ALA A 563 -14.09 -2.79 4.79
CA ALA A 563 -15.51 -2.77 5.06
C ALA A 563 -15.85 -3.26 6.47
N ARG A 564 -15.21 -4.34 6.94
CA ARG A 564 -15.40 -4.83 8.31
C ARG A 564 -14.88 -3.83 9.34
N LEU A 565 -13.70 -3.25 9.11
CA LEU A 565 -13.09 -2.25 10.00
C LEU A 565 -14.00 -1.02 10.18
N HIS A 566 -14.60 -0.52 9.11
CA HIS A 566 -15.49 0.64 9.16
C HIS A 566 -16.99 0.28 9.31
N GLY A 567 -17.31 -0.98 9.62
CA GLY A 567 -18.68 -1.42 9.86
C GLY A 567 -19.62 -1.26 8.65
N ALA A 568 -19.10 -1.33 7.43
CA ALA A 568 -19.90 -1.31 6.21
C ALA A 568 -20.75 -2.59 6.09
N ARG A 569 -22.01 -2.43 5.69
CA ARG A 569 -22.97 -3.53 5.49
C ARG A 569 -22.86 -4.17 4.12
N SER A 570 -22.33 -3.44 3.14
CA SER A 570 -22.12 -3.93 1.79
C SER A 570 -20.87 -3.32 1.18
N VAL A 571 -20.31 -4.01 0.18
CA VAL A 571 -19.10 -3.60 -0.55
C VAL A 571 -19.41 -3.58 -2.03
N GLN A 572 -19.09 -2.47 -2.69
CA GLN A 572 -19.16 -2.32 -4.14
C GLN A 572 -17.75 -2.07 -4.67
N LEU A 573 -17.27 -2.99 -5.50
CA LEU A 573 -15.99 -2.84 -6.19
C LEU A 573 -16.19 -2.05 -7.49
N VAL A 574 -15.36 -1.04 -7.73
CA VAL A 574 -15.34 -0.25 -8.96
C VAL A 574 -13.91 -0.23 -9.49
N LEU A 575 -13.69 -0.91 -10.62
CA LEU A 575 -12.44 -0.87 -11.37
C LEU A 575 -12.51 0.30 -12.35
N VAL A 576 -11.53 1.20 -12.27
CA VAL A 576 -11.37 2.33 -13.20
C VAL A 576 -10.25 1.98 -14.17
N ASP A 577 -10.62 1.79 -15.43
CA ASP A 577 -9.71 1.34 -16.49
C ASP A 577 -8.65 2.41 -16.78
N ALA A 578 -7.37 2.02 -16.77
CA ALA A 578 -6.22 2.91 -17.00
C ALA A 578 -6.09 4.08 -15.99
N MET A 579 -6.40 3.87 -14.70
CA MET A 579 -6.25 4.90 -13.67
C MET A 579 -4.81 5.00 -13.13
N ARG A 580 -4.01 5.88 -13.76
CA ARG A 580 -2.69 6.33 -13.25
C ARG A 580 -2.78 6.93 -11.84
N PHE A 581 -1.73 6.81 -11.02
CA PHE A 581 -1.74 7.24 -9.61
C PHE A 581 -2.15 8.70 -9.39
N ASP A 582 -1.49 9.64 -10.05
CA ASP A 582 -1.76 11.08 -9.93
C ASP A 582 -3.12 11.48 -10.52
N LEU A 583 -3.55 10.82 -11.61
CA LEU A 583 -4.91 10.95 -12.14
C LEU A 583 -5.94 10.52 -11.09
N GLY A 584 -5.70 9.40 -10.40
CA GLY A 584 -6.55 8.96 -9.30
C GLY A 584 -6.59 9.95 -8.15
N LEU A 585 -5.48 10.61 -7.79
CA LEU A 585 -5.49 11.68 -6.79
C LEU A 585 -6.37 12.87 -7.22
N ARG A 586 -6.30 13.26 -8.51
CA ARG A 586 -7.18 14.30 -9.06
C ARG A 586 -8.64 13.86 -9.01
N ILE A 587 -8.95 12.63 -9.45
CA ILE A 587 -10.29 12.03 -9.37
C ILE A 587 -10.81 12.06 -7.93
N GLU A 588 -9.98 11.70 -6.95
CA GLU A 588 -10.35 11.73 -5.54
C GLU A 588 -10.73 13.14 -5.08
N GLN A 589 -9.97 14.18 -5.47
CA GLN A 589 -10.33 15.58 -5.16
C GLN A 589 -11.69 15.96 -5.77
N ARG A 590 -11.97 15.53 -7.01
CA ARG A 590 -13.26 15.79 -7.69
C ARG A 590 -14.41 15.08 -6.99
N VAL A 591 -14.25 13.79 -6.68
CA VAL A 591 -15.26 13.00 -5.96
C VAL A 591 -15.53 13.62 -4.59
N ARG A 592 -14.48 14.03 -3.85
CA ARG A 592 -14.62 14.71 -2.56
C ARG A 592 -15.44 16.00 -2.68
N ALA A 593 -15.16 16.84 -3.68
CA ALA A 593 -15.87 18.09 -3.92
C ALA A 593 -17.34 17.86 -4.34
N LEU A 594 -17.62 16.81 -5.12
CA LEU A 594 -18.95 16.50 -5.63
C LEU A 594 -19.86 15.83 -4.58
N VAL A 595 -19.31 14.91 -3.80
CA VAL A 595 -20.10 14.08 -2.86
C VAL A 595 -20.37 14.82 -1.54
N ASN A 596 -19.62 15.88 -1.24
CA ASN A 596 -19.77 16.68 -0.02
C ASN A 596 -19.82 15.77 1.23
N HIS A 597 -20.77 16.00 2.14
CA HIS A 597 -20.97 15.20 3.36
C HIS A 597 -21.66 13.84 3.12
N GLY A 598 -21.96 13.47 1.87
CA GLY A 598 -22.68 12.24 1.53
C GLY A 598 -21.85 10.96 1.63
N ALA A 599 -20.52 11.08 1.63
CA ALA A 599 -19.60 9.97 1.82
C ALA A 599 -18.29 10.47 2.44
N VAL A 600 -17.61 9.58 3.16
CA VAL A 600 -16.30 9.86 3.77
C VAL A 600 -15.26 8.96 3.12
N LEU A 601 -14.11 9.53 2.76
CA LEU A 601 -12.95 8.74 2.35
C LEU A 601 -12.36 8.08 3.60
N ALA A 602 -12.52 6.77 3.70
CA ALA A 602 -12.06 5.97 4.83
C ALA A 602 -10.57 5.61 4.70
N GLU A 603 -10.13 5.17 3.51
CA GLU A 603 -8.75 4.74 3.28
C GLU A 603 -8.24 5.16 1.89
N ARG A 604 -6.92 5.38 1.83
CA ARG A 604 -6.15 5.58 0.59
C ARG A 604 -5.05 4.52 0.52
N LEU A 605 -4.93 3.87 -0.62
CA LEU A 605 -4.01 2.77 -0.83
C LEU A 605 -3.25 2.96 -2.14
N LEU A 606 -2.07 2.37 -2.19
CA LEU A 606 -1.28 2.17 -3.39
C LEU A 606 -1.25 0.67 -3.69
N LEU A 607 -1.60 0.31 -4.93
CA LEU A 607 -1.62 -1.06 -5.43
C LEU A 607 -0.61 -1.21 -6.57
N TRP A 608 -0.13 -2.44 -6.76
CA TRP A 608 0.79 -2.79 -7.82
C TRP A 608 0.08 -3.62 -8.91
N SER A 609 0.18 -3.18 -10.15
CA SER A 609 -0.34 -3.89 -11.31
C SER A 609 0.63 -5.00 -11.74
N ALA A 610 0.09 -6.18 -12.07
CA ALA A 610 0.89 -7.26 -12.63
C ALA A 610 1.38 -6.94 -14.04
N LEU A 611 2.42 -7.63 -14.51
CA LEU A 611 2.89 -7.51 -15.90
C LEU A 611 2.27 -8.57 -16.82
N PRO A 612 1.96 -8.24 -18.08
CA PRO A 612 1.91 -6.87 -18.61
C PRO A 612 0.81 -6.05 -17.93
N SER A 613 1.07 -4.75 -17.73
CA SER A 613 0.17 -3.81 -17.05
C SER A 613 -1.01 -3.40 -17.94
N THR A 614 -1.91 -4.35 -18.20
CA THR A 614 -3.09 -4.18 -19.04
C THR A 614 -4.36 -4.67 -18.35
N THR A 615 -5.49 -4.09 -18.71
CA THR A 615 -6.83 -4.42 -18.17
C THR A 615 -7.13 -5.92 -18.24
N ALA A 616 -6.81 -6.56 -19.37
CA ALA A 616 -7.08 -7.97 -19.61
C ALA A 616 -6.38 -8.86 -18.57
N VAL A 617 -5.11 -8.59 -18.29
CA VAL A 617 -4.33 -9.35 -17.30
C VAL A 617 -4.83 -9.08 -15.89
N GLN A 618 -5.09 -7.81 -15.52
CA GLN A 618 -5.54 -7.50 -14.17
C GLN A 618 -6.91 -8.10 -13.88
N ILE A 619 -7.85 -8.02 -14.83
CA ILE A 619 -9.17 -8.64 -14.68
C ILE A 619 -9.02 -10.16 -14.51
N ASP A 620 -8.27 -10.84 -15.36
CA ASP A 620 -8.05 -12.29 -15.22
C ASP A 620 -7.47 -12.65 -13.83
N LEU A 621 -6.48 -11.89 -13.35
CA LEU A 621 -5.86 -12.08 -12.03
C LEU A 621 -6.80 -11.78 -10.86
N ILE A 622 -7.68 -10.78 -10.96
CA ILE A 622 -8.72 -10.54 -9.93
C ILE A 622 -9.64 -11.76 -9.81
N GLY A 623 -9.94 -12.44 -10.92
CA GLY A 623 -10.81 -13.60 -10.96
C GLY A 623 -10.19 -14.86 -10.37
N ARG A 624 -8.91 -15.11 -10.70
CA ARG A 624 -8.15 -16.27 -10.20
C ARG A 624 -7.53 -16.03 -8.82
N GLY A 625 -7.35 -14.77 -8.45
CA GLY A 625 -6.67 -14.35 -7.23
C GLY A 625 -5.16 -14.65 -7.27
N PRO A 626 -4.54 -14.76 -6.08
CA PRO A 626 -3.09 -14.92 -5.90
C PRO A 626 -2.45 -16.06 -6.68
N ALA A 627 -3.17 -17.17 -6.84
CA ALA A 627 -2.69 -18.37 -7.53
C ALA A 627 -2.51 -18.14 -9.04
N GLY A 628 -3.28 -17.22 -9.63
CA GLY A 628 -3.19 -16.89 -11.05
C GLY A 628 -1.86 -16.28 -11.46
N LEU A 629 -1.07 -15.72 -10.53
CA LEU A 629 0.27 -15.19 -10.84
C LEU A 629 1.28 -16.27 -11.22
N ALA A 630 1.14 -17.48 -10.64
CA ALA A 630 2.05 -18.58 -10.89
C ALA A 630 1.77 -19.24 -12.25
N GLU A 631 0.51 -19.27 -12.67
CA GLU A 631 0.11 -19.73 -13.98
C GLU A 631 0.56 -18.72 -15.04
N SER A 632 1.45 -19.11 -15.95
CA SER A 632 1.72 -18.28 -17.13
C SER A 632 0.41 -18.09 -17.88
N SER A 633 -0.08 -16.85 -17.94
CA SER A 633 -1.18 -16.42 -18.81
C SER A 633 -0.75 -16.52 -20.28
N GLY A 634 -0.40 -17.71 -20.76
CA GLY A 634 -0.04 -17.93 -22.16
C GLY A 634 -1.24 -17.56 -23.04
N ASP A 635 -1.01 -16.68 -24.03
CA ASP A 635 -1.83 -16.28 -25.19
C ASP A 635 -3.36 -16.20 -25.04
N ARG A 636 -3.88 -16.21 -23.81
CA ARG A 636 -5.30 -16.03 -23.55
C ARG A 636 -5.59 -14.54 -23.64
N GLU A 637 -5.79 -14.10 -24.86
CA GLU A 637 -6.33 -12.79 -25.17
C GLU A 637 -7.76 -12.74 -24.63
N VAL A 638 -7.88 -12.27 -23.39
CA VAL A 638 -9.18 -11.94 -22.81
C VAL A 638 -9.63 -10.68 -23.53
N ASP A 639 -10.52 -10.83 -24.51
CA ASP A 639 -11.08 -9.71 -25.24
C ASP A 639 -11.81 -8.78 -24.26
N THR A 640 -11.15 -7.66 -23.95
CA THR A 640 -11.65 -6.67 -23.01
C THR A 640 -12.36 -5.60 -23.79
N PHE A 641 -13.68 -5.72 -23.87
CA PHE A 641 -14.52 -4.70 -24.49
C PHE A 641 -14.33 -3.35 -23.77
N VAL A 642 -13.93 -2.30 -24.49
CA VAL A 642 -13.87 -0.92 -23.98
C VAL A 642 -15.10 -0.17 -24.48
N ALA A 643 -15.98 0.25 -23.58
CA ALA A 643 -17.12 1.07 -23.96
C ALA A 643 -16.65 2.44 -24.47
N ARG A 644 -17.24 2.93 -25.57
CA ARG A 644 -16.92 4.24 -26.16
C ARG A 644 -18.09 5.23 -26.04
N GLY A 645 -17.79 6.52 -26.18
CA GLY A 645 -18.78 7.59 -26.12
C GLY A 645 -19.45 7.71 -24.75
N ARG A 646 -20.76 7.98 -24.71
CA ARG A 646 -21.51 8.14 -23.44
C ARG A 646 -21.59 6.87 -22.60
N ALA A 647 -21.43 5.70 -23.21
CA ALA A 647 -21.41 4.44 -22.46
C ALA A 647 -20.14 4.32 -21.61
N ALA A 648 -19.03 4.94 -22.01
CA ALA A 648 -17.76 4.89 -21.29
C ALA A 648 -17.85 5.53 -19.89
N SER A 649 -18.68 6.57 -19.73
CA SER A 649 -18.88 7.28 -18.45
C SER A 649 -19.87 6.59 -17.51
N THR A 650 -20.45 5.46 -17.89
CA THR A 650 -21.41 4.72 -17.07
C THR A 650 -20.77 3.43 -16.56
N PRO A 651 -20.56 3.25 -15.25
CA PRO A 651 -20.00 2.01 -14.73
C PRO A 651 -20.85 0.80 -15.10
N ARG A 652 -20.25 -0.18 -15.78
CA ARG A 652 -20.93 -1.41 -16.23
C ARG A 652 -20.56 -2.60 -15.39
N ARG A 653 -21.50 -3.51 -15.14
CA ARG A 653 -21.20 -4.73 -14.37
C ARG A 653 -20.40 -5.71 -15.22
N ILE A 654 -19.32 -6.22 -14.65
CA ILE A 654 -18.55 -7.34 -15.20
C ILE A 654 -18.46 -8.44 -14.16
N LYS A 655 -18.37 -9.67 -14.63
CA LYS A 655 -18.15 -10.84 -13.78
C LYS A 655 -16.79 -11.43 -14.10
N THR A 656 -16.01 -11.65 -13.06
CA THR A 656 -14.60 -12.00 -13.16
C THR A 656 -14.33 -13.13 -12.17
N GLY A 657 -14.36 -14.37 -12.67
CA GLY A 657 -14.40 -15.56 -11.83
C GLY A 657 -15.61 -15.54 -10.87
N PRO A 658 -15.40 -15.66 -9.54
CA PRO A 658 -16.48 -15.57 -8.54
C PRO A 658 -16.83 -14.14 -8.13
N ARG A 659 -16.14 -13.12 -8.68
CA ARG A 659 -16.28 -11.73 -8.24
C ARG A 659 -17.14 -10.93 -9.22
N ASP A 660 -17.95 -10.04 -8.66
CA ASP A 660 -18.72 -9.04 -9.41
C ASP A 660 -18.09 -7.67 -9.22
N LEU A 661 -17.81 -6.98 -10.32
CA LEU A 661 -17.17 -5.67 -10.33
C LEU A 661 -18.02 -4.70 -11.18
N LEU A 662 -17.92 -3.41 -10.91
CA LEU A 662 -18.30 -2.37 -11.86
C LEU A 662 -17.03 -1.90 -12.56
N LYS A 663 -17.03 -1.81 -13.89
CA LYS A 663 -15.93 -1.27 -14.70
C LYS A 663 -16.31 0.09 -15.26
N LEU A 664 -15.42 1.07 -15.11
CA LEU A 664 -15.55 2.41 -15.68
C LEU A 664 -14.49 2.59 -16.77
N ASP A 665 -14.94 2.75 -18.03
CA ASP A 665 -14.08 2.75 -19.23
C ASP A 665 -13.72 4.18 -19.71
N VAL A 666 -14.13 5.22 -18.98
CA VAL A 666 -14.07 6.61 -19.43
C VAL A 666 -12.64 7.09 -19.73
N ILE A 667 -11.65 6.63 -18.97
CA ILE A 667 -10.26 7.05 -19.15
C ILE A 667 -9.69 6.37 -20.39
N GLU A 668 -9.71 5.04 -20.45
CA GLU A 668 -9.20 4.27 -21.60
C GLU A 668 -9.83 4.71 -22.94
N ALA A 669 -11.15 4.97 -22.95
CA ALA A 669 -11.83 5.46 -24.15
C ALA A 669 -11.25 6.79 -24.68
N ARG A 670 -10.75 7.66 -23.80
CA ARG A 670 -10.16 8.98 -24.13
C ARG A 670 -8.65 8.92 -24.36
N LEU A 671 -7.98 7.86 -23.91
CA LEU A 671 -6.54 7.70 -24.06
C LEU A 671 -6.11 7.25 -25.47
N SER A 672 -7.05 6.67 -26.23
CA SER A 672 -6.83 6.19 -27.60
C SER A 672 -6.56 7.28 -28.64
N GLU A 673 -6.97 8.53 -28.36
CA GLU A 673 -6.81 9.67 -29.27
C GLU A 673 -5.70 10.61 -28.77
N PRO A 674 -4.96 11.33 -29.63
CA PRO A 674 -4.10 12.42 -29.20
C PRO A 674 -4.90 13.52 -28.47
N GLY A 675 -4.26 14.23 -27.55
CA GLY A 675 -4.95 15.19 -26.69
C GLY A 675 -4.15 16.47 -26.43
N PRO A 676 -4.68 17.36 -25.57
CA PRO A 676 -3.99 18.57 -25.13
C PRO A 676 -2.76 18.24 -24.28
N SER A 677 -2.18 19.25 -23.63
CA SER A 677 -1.07 19.08 -22.68
C SER A 677 -1.39 18.01 -21.62
N VAL A 678 -0.35 17.38 -21.05
CA VAL A 678 -0.50 16.31 -20.05
C VAL A 678 -1.40 16.77 -18.90
N THR A 679 -1.13 17.93 -18.31
CA THR A 679 -1.94 18.48 -17.21
C THR A 679 -3.40 18.67 -17.60
N GLU A 680 -3.66 19.40 -18.69
CA GLU A 680 -5.03 19.72 -19.11
C GLU A 680 -5.82 18.44 -19.42
N ARG A 681 -5.15 17.47 -20.04
CA ARG A 681 -5.74 16.17 -20.33
C ARG A 681 -6.08 15.41 -19.06
N LEU A 682 -5.19 15.36 -18.08
CA LEU A 682 -5.45 14.68 -16.81
C LEU A 682 -6.56 15.35 -16.00
N ASP A 683 -6.66 16.69 -16.02
CA ASP A 683 -7.77 17.39 -15.37
C ASP A 683 -9.12 17.10 -16.05
N ALA A 684 -9.16 17.11 -17.38
CA ALA A 684 -10.38 16.77 -18.11
C ALA A 684 -10.84 15.33 -17.83
N LEU A 685 -9.90 14.38 -17.82
CA LEU A 685 -10.17 12.99 -17.46
C LEU A 685 -10.65 12.87 -16.01
N ALA A 686 -10.03 13.60 -15.07
CA ALA A 686 -10.42 13.59 -13.67
C ALA A 686 -11.82 14.16 -13.44
N ASP A 687 -12.22 15.18 -14.19
CA ASP A 687 -13.56 15.77 -14.12
C ASP A 687 -14.63 14.79 -14.64
N GLU A 688 -14.38 14.13 -15.78
CA GLU A 688 -15.29 13.11 -16.33
C GLU A 688 -15.40 11.88 -15.41
N ALA A 689 -14.28 11.31 -14.98
CA ALA A 689 -14.24 10.13 -14.13
C ALA A 689 -14.75 10.41 -12.70
N GLY A 690 -14.38 11.56 -12.13
CA GLY A 690 -14.86 12.01 -10.82
C GLY A 690 -16.37 12.18 -10.80
N SER A 691 -16.95 12.78 -11.84
CA SER A 691 -18.41 12.87 -12.00
C SER A 691 -19.06 11.48 -12.10
N ALA A 692 -18.48 10.59 -12.91
CA ALA A 692 -19.00 9.22 -13.09
C ALA A 692 -18.94 8.36 -11.81
N LEU A 693 -17.99 8.63 -10.90
CA LEU A 693 -17.88 7.95 -9.60
C LEU A 693 -18.74 8.58 -8.51
N ALA A 694 -18.87 9.92 -8.49
CA ALA A 694 -19.67 10.64 -7.50
C ALA A 694 -21.17 10.30 -7.62
N ASP A 695 -21.69 10.20 -8.84
CA ASP A 695 -23.10 9.93 -9.13
C ASP A 695 -23.63 8.62 -8.51
N PRO A 696 -22.98 7.45 -8.69
CA PRO A 696 -23.35 6.23 -8.01
C PRO A 696 -23.15 6.31 -6.49
N LEU A 697 -22.08 6.96 -6.03
CA LEU A 697 -21.72 7.02 -4.62
C LEU A 697 -22.79 7.77 -3.80
N GLY A 698 -23.27 8.91 -4.29
CA GLY A 698 -24.35 9.68 -3.65
C GLY A 698 -25.70 8.96 -3.59
N LYS A 699 -25.90 7.90 -4.40
CA LYS A 699 -27.13 7.09 -4.45
C LYS A 699 -27.03 5.81 -3.61
N LYS A 700 -25.87 5.47 -3.06
CA LYS A 700 -25.71 4.24 -2.27
C LYS A 700 -26.39 4.36 -0.90
N ALA A 701 -26.88 3.23 -0.41
CA ALA A 701 -27.41 3.16 0.95
C ALA A 701 -26.31 3.46 1.98
N PRO A 702 -26.64 4.07 3.13
CA PRO A 702 -25.68 4.30 4.19
C PRO A 702 -24.94 3.03 4.61
N ARG A 703 -23.67 3.18 5.02
CA ARG A 703 -22.76 2.08 5.37
C ARG A 703 -22.47 1.15 4.18
N THR A 704 -22.52 1.66 2.95
CA THR A 704 -22.00 0.95 1.78
C THR A 704 -20.58 1.42 1.53
N LEU A 705 -19.61 0.49 1.48
CA LEU A 705 -18.26 0.80 1.07
C LEU A 705 -18.17 0.72 -0.45
N LEU A 706 -17.88 1.83 -1.12
CA LEU A 706 -17.48 1.85 -2.52
C LEU A 706 -15.94 1.86 -2.57
N PHE A 707 -15.36 0.80 -3.11
CA PHE A 707 -13.92 0.65 -3.26
C PHE A 707 -13.55 0.87 -4.73
N ALA A 708 -13.07 2.08 -5.04
CA ALA A 708 -12.65 2.48 -6.38
C ALA A 708 -11.14 2.28 -6.53
N PHE A 709 -10.68 1.53 -7.52
CA PHE A 709 -9.27 1.21 -7.71
C PHE A 709 -8.89 1.16 -9.19
N GLY A 710 -7.63 1.47 -9.48
CA GLY A 710 -7.07 1.37 -10.82
C GLY A 710 -6.62 -0.05 -11.11
N ASP A 711 -6.70 -0.47 -12.36
CA ASP A 711 -6.11 -1.72 -12.83
C ASP A 711 -4.66 -1.53 -13.26
N HIS A 712 -4.37 -0.54 -14.10
CA HIS A 712 -3.03 -0.12 -14.52
C HIS A 712 -3.04 1.37 -14.79
N GLY A 713 -1.87 1.96 -14.98
CA GLY A 713 -1.74 3.32 -15.48
C GLY A 713 -1.17 3.36 -16.90
N PHE A 714 -0.68 4.52 -17.31
CA PHE A 714 -0.26 4.74 -18.69
C PHE A 714 0.80 5.84 -18.77
N VAL A 715 1.53 5.85 -19.89
CA VAL A 715 2.48 6.91 -20.24
C VAL A 715 1.92 7.75 -21.38
N LEU A 716 2.02 9.07 -21.24
CA LEU A 716 1.72 10.04 -22.30
C LEU A 716 3.05 10.61 -22.80
N ASP A 717 3.35 10.39 -24.07
CA ASP A 717 4.50 11.04 -24.69
C ASP A 717 4.09 12.48 -25.09
N PRO A 718 4.78 13.51 -24.57
CA PRO A 718 4.52 14.89 -24.97
C PRO A 718 4.94 15.10 -26.44
N HIS A 719 4.16 15.91 -27.15
CA HIS A 719 4.46 16.34 -28.53
C HIS A 719 4.22 17.85 -28.66
N ASP A 720 4.67 18.47 -29.75
CA ASP A 720 4.52 19.92 -29.95
C ASP A 720 3.04 20.35 -29.83
N GLY A 721 2.71 20.99 -28.72
CA GLY A 721 1.36 21.48 -28.41
C GLY A 721 0.38 20.46 -27.82
N GLY A 722 0.79 19.25 -27.45
CA GLY A 722 -0.14 18.25 -26.89
C GLY A 722 0.49 16.93 -26.43
N THR A 723 -0.30 15.86 -26.49
CA THR A 723 0.09 14.51 -26.10
C THR A 723 -0.29 13.48 -27.16
N ALA A 724 0.56 12.48 -27.36
CA ALA A 724 0.26 11.33 -28.22
C ALA A 724 -0.85 10.43 -27.61
N ALA A 725 -1.21 9.37 -28.34
CA ALA A 725 -1.99 8.28 -27.76
C ALA A 725 -1.22 7.63 -26.60
N ALA A 726 -1.94 7.18 -25.57
CA ALA A 726 -1.30 6.62 -24.40
C ALA A 726 -0.64 5.27 -24.69
N ARG A 727 0.47 4.99 -24.01
CA ARG A 727 1.13 3.67 -24.00
C ARG A 727 0.86 2.98 -22.67
N GLN A 728 0.64 1.66 -22.75
CA GLN A 728 0.34 0.80 -21.60
C GLN A 728 0.99 -0.58 -21.78
N GLY A 729 0.96 -1.41 -20.74
CA GLY A 729 1.53 -2.76 -20.73
C GLY A 729 3.01 -2.82 -20.33
N GLY A 730 3.65 -1.68 -20.09
CA GLY A 730 5.03 -1.57 -19.63
C GLY A 730 5.21 -1.77 -18.13
N SER A 731 6.43 -1.51 -17.66
CA SER A 731 6.82 -1.64 -16.25
C SER A 731 7.17 -0.31 -15.60
N SER A 732 6.86 0.82 -16.24
CA SER A 732 7.10 2.15 -15.65
C SER A 732 6.32 2.32 -14.35
N PRO A 733 6.78 3.16 -13.41
CA PRO A 733 6.04 3.43 -12.19
C PRO A 733 4.66 4.03 -12.47
N GLU A 734 4.51 4.81 -13.55
CA GLU A 734 3.22 5.33 -14.02
C GLU A 734 2.24 4.24 -14.44
N GLU A 735 2.73 3.13 -15.01
CA GLU A 735 1.88 2.03 -15.46
C GLU A 735 1.57 1.03 -14.34
N VAL A 736 2.52 0.83 -13.42
CA VAL A 736 2.48 -0.23 -12.41
C VAL A 736 1.86 0.21 -11.08
N LEU A 737 2.09 1.46 -10.68
CA LEU A 737 1.62 1.95 -9.37
C LEU A 737 0.30 2.68 -9.56
N VAL A 738 -0.77 2.09 -9.02
CA VAL A 738 -2.14 2.59 -9.18
C VAL A 738 -2.78 2.88 -7.84
N PRO A 739 -3.71 3.84 -7.77
CA PRO A 739 -4.33 4.22 -6.51
C PRO A 739 -5.57 3.35 -6.25
N ALA A 740 -5.93 3.25 -4.97
CA ALA A 740 -7.24 2.77 -4.56
C ALA A 740 -7.82 3.61 -3.40
N PHE A 741 -9.12 3.82 -3.45
CA PHE A 741 -9.86 4.70 -2.56
C PHE A 741 -11.07 3.96 -1.99
N ALA A 742 -11.18 3.93 -0.67
CA ALA A 742 -12.31 3.34 0.03
C ALA A 742 -13.25 4.44 0.53
N TRP A 743 -14.42 4.57 -0.10
CA TRP A 743 -15.43 5.55 0.26
C TRP A 743 -16.56 4.89 1.03
N LEU A 744 -16.88 5.39 2.22
CA LEU A 744 -18.02 4.94 2.98
C LEU A 744 -19.21 5.88 2.73
N ALA A 745 -20.28 5.36 2.14
CA ALA A 745 -21.50 6.11 1.89
C ALA A 745 -22.28 6.37 3.18
N GLY A 746 -22.84 7.58 3.30
CA GLY A 746 -23.54 8.09 4.49
C GLY A 746 -22.59 8.83 5.43
N GLY A 747 -23.09 9.89 6.05
CA GLY A 747 -22.37 10.57 7.13
C GLY A 747 -22.13 9.59 8.28
N VAL A 748 -20.87 9.40 8.66
CA VAL A 748 -20.53 8.79 9.94
C VAL A 748 -20.84 9.85 10.98
N HIS A 749 -22.04 9.80 11.57
CA HIS A 749 -22.42 10.64 12.69
C HIS A 749 -21.75 10.16 13.97
#